data_AF-A0A5C6DGK0-F1
#
_entry.id   AF-A0A5C6DGK0-F1
#
_cell.length_a   1.000
_cell.length_b   1.000
_cell.length_c   1.000
_cell.angle_alpha   90.00
_cell.angle_beta   90.00
_cell.angle_gamma   90.00
#
_symmetry.space_group_name_H-M   'P 1'
#
loop_
_entity.id
_entity.type
_entity.pdbx_description
1 polymer ?
#
loop_
_entity_poly.entity_id
_entity_poly.type
_entity_poly.pdbx_seq_one_letter_code
_entity_poly.pdbx_strand_id
1 'polypeptide(L)'
;MTKAPSHWQHLLSTSTPAKVVAIVLGWVVLPLVTTPIAAAQANNRYWTTEWHFDQVDVQTMNLRLHRLGLGVPIEMQGKVSVDLTVSVPWTALTDAKSYRIEGMIRSDQLRLEKLVIDDFRSTLDLSNGVMSIENLRGRLVDGSSKRPITAKGEVTGQANLQLSPLGSIEVSITTSEIPILPLHDLVLAASRTSSEVQIAPTQLASTDAQKQLSGLATGSLHFRAPLNQLQNIAAWTTTANLEINGLSRGGSMPLNLSTGAISVDRGILTADRMQLTSPEVAELTATVRAQVELNEQQRFSAAIRSNDLPLGVLSNLFGFDQDRLAKGTLDIDARASGTLSRRQWDASGRVASPRLEVVGVSLGLLEHEFSFDHQHFRLQPATIPNTAEVPERVIESIEADYSLRDQQWSLSKLAACVFGGEVTGKATLALAALGTHQLDLQWSELSPVFNANLLSLAKVSITGISSGEIRWTVPAGQWDLPAKQDGMLEIAVSSIKIGGAEVGDLRMSVVNRDQKLQLSAEGDLFGGDVTVITTAAITEKTTWQDLMRNPINARVSANSIQLDQIVEVLPASVLPDSRYDRLKGRLTAEANLTAPLQSVSSEQVEADLQLRLDNVALGPVQLTNGLEISARLRDQIVWIDRISGTYAGGRIEATGRWDWKSQAGPVGNGRLELRVAAIDASQAMQLISKSLAESIDGTLSGNLRVTGGEQLRARGAVQTSDASFKGLMLGNVHSGVIASYTVPSGRWEVGLISIDGTLARGRVRGKATFDSAYRPGRFDMQTELGFDRVDFNELIAEAGGGVSTMAQGQIRGSLVLGGKSIAGLSDLRGSFETELDGSQAAAIPGLRDAQRFLGAIPLSGIRIDEGRLNGTVSGGRARIKEFALASPHLRVWADGFVQLASGRMEVDAVISTGNFEANQLADAYLQLVALDFVSPLALLIRINRLLSNRTIYVDARGPVSNPRLSLKPLATLRDEAVRYILRDLLGLSLAGGIEPEWE
;
A
#
# COMPACT_ATOMS: atom_id res chain seq x y z
N MET A 1 -57.96 52.83 -24.30
CA MET A 1 -58.68 53.35 -25.49
C MET A 1 -57.61 54.00 -26.35
N THR A 2 -57.20 53.59 -27.54
CA THR A 2 -57.78 52.88 -28.71
C THR A 2 -56.58 52.35 -29.52
N LYS A 3 -56.41 51.03 -29.70
CA LYS A 3 -56.70 50.24 -30.94
C LYS A 3 -56.22 50.87 -32.27
N ALA A 4 -55.12 50.32 -32.81
CA ALA A 4 -54.88 49.67 -34.14
C ALA A 4 -55.45 50.33 -35.45
N PRO A 5 -55.27 49.82 -36.71
CA PRO A 5 -54.54 48.64 -37.22
C PRO A 5 -53.86 48.78 -38.63
N SER A 6 -53.48 47.62 -39.20
CA SER A 6 -53.57 47.17 -40.63
C SER A 6 -52.53 47.64 -41.66
N HIS A 7 -51.69 46.76 -42.24
CA HIS A 7 -51.91 45.71 -43.29
C HIS A 7 -51.96 46.24 -44.73
N TRP A 8 -51.09 45.73 -45.62
CA TRP A 8 -51.29 45.37 -47.07
C TRP A 8 -49.97 44.67 -47.54
N GLN A 9 -49.92 43.35 -47.70
CA GLN A 9 -50.31 42.47 -48.83
C GLN A 9 -49.35 42.43 -50.06
N HIS A 10 -48.73 41.26 -50.21
CA HIS A 10 -48.31 40.47 -51.39
C HIS A 10 -48.33 41.07 -52.81
N LEU A 11 -47.26 40.78 -53.58
CA LEU A 11 -47.36 40.01 -54.83
C LEU A 11 -46.00 39.49 -55.33
N LEU A 12 -46.07 38.30 -55.93
CA LEU A 12 -45.04 37.47 -56.53
C LEU A 12 -44.48 38.07 -57.83
N SER A 13 -43.21 37.78 -58.18
CA SER A 13 -42.91 36.90 -59.34
C SER A 13 -41.43 36.85 -59.69
N THR A 14 -41.00 35.64 -59.99
CA THR A 14 -39.78 35.13 -60.60
C THR A 14 -39.37 35.78 -61.93
N SER A 15 -38.05 35.80 -62.20
CA SER A 15 -37.39 35.24 -63.42
C SER A 15 -36.28 36.13 -63.99
N THR A 16 -35.03 35.65 -63.92
CA THR A 16 -33.98 35.76 -64.96
C THR A 16 -34.42 35.01 -66.24
N PRO A 17 -33.73 35.02 -67.43
CA PRO A 17 -32.45 35.63 -67.83
C PRO A 17 -32.41 36.26 -69.27
N ALA A 18 -31.22 36.76 -69.64
CA ALA A 18 -30.56 36.66 -70.97
C ALA A 18 -30.75 37.74 -72.07
N LYS A 19 -29.58 38.28 -72.49
CA LYS A 19 -29.00 38.29 -73.86
C LYS A 19 -29.38 39.37 -74.92
N VAL A 20 -28.29 40.06 -75.34
CA VAL A 20 -27.83 40.39 -76.72
C VAL A 20 -28.43 41.64 -77.41
N VAL A 21 -27.57 42.60 -77.82
CA VAL A 21 -27.13 42.91 -79.21
C VAL A 21 -26.16 44.11 -79.18
N ALA A 22 -25.17 44.04 -80.08
CA ALA A 22 -24.01 44.91 -80.30
C ALA A 22 -24.30 46.34 -80.79
N ILE A 23 -23.27 47.21 -80.77
CA ILE A 23 -22.67 47.84 -81.95
C ILE A 23 -21.35 48.53 -81.56
N VAL A 24 -20.34 48.31 -82.40
CA VAL A 24 -19.02 48.96 -82.41
C VAL A 24 -19.13 50.34 -83.05
N LEU A 25 -18.56 51.38 -82.43
CA LEU A 25 -18.00 52.55 -83.12
C LEU A 25 -16.95 53.19 -82.20
N GLY A 26 -15.72 53.26 -82.69
CA GLY A 26 -14.58 53.76 -81.96
C GLY A 26 -14.60 55.27 -81.76
N TRP A 27 -14.12 55.68 -80.59
CA TRP A 27 -13.53 57.00 -80.36
C TRP A 27 -12.25 56.81 -79.56
N VAL A 28 -11.15 57.26 -80.13
CA VAL A 28 -9.91 57.54 -79.42
C VAL A 28 -10.23 58.62 -78.39
N VAL A 29 -10.21 58.29 -77.10
CA VAL A 29 -10.20 59.27 -76.01
C VAL A 29 -8.79 59.32 -75.47
N LEU A 30 -8.13 60.43 -75.75
CA LEU A 30 -6.85 60.83 -75.17
C LEU A 30 -6.87 60.70 -73.64
N PRO A 31 -5.78 60.24 -73.00
CA PRO A 31 -5.64 60.42 -71.56
C PRO A 31 -5.57 61.94 -71.30
N LEU A 32 -6.54 62.47 -70.56
CA LEU A 32 -6.36 63.74 -69.85
C LEU A 32 -5.26 63.50 -68.82
N VAL A 33 -4.02 63.78 -69.21
CA VAL A 33 -2.94 64.08 -68.30
C VAL A 33 -3.34 65.37 -67.61
N THR A 34 -4.05 65.29 -66.49
CA THR A 34 -4.05 66.38 -65.53
C THR A 34 -2.66 66.39 -64.93
N THR A 35 -1.79 67.24 -65.48
CA THR A 35 -0.59 67.68 -64.77
C THR A 35 -1.03 68.11 -63.36
N PRO A 36 -0.43 67.57 -62.29
CA PRO A 36 -0.66 68.14 -60.98
C PRO A 36 -0.21 69.61 -61.07
N ILE A 37 -1.13 70.53 -60.80
CA ILE A 37 -0.75 71.90 -60.45
C ILE A 37 0.14 71.70 -59.22
N ALA A 38 1.45 71.89 -59.39
CA ALA A 38 2.37 71.96 -58.27
C ALA A 38 1.83 73.05 -57.35
N ALA A 39 1.18 72.63 -56.26
CA ALA A 39 0.79 73.53 -55.20
C ALA A 39 2.06 74.30 -54.85
N ALA A 40 2.04 75.62 -55.03
CA ALA A 40 3.15 76.48 -54.67
C ALA A 40 3.56 76.06 -53.25
N GLN A 41 4.78 75.53 -53.10
CA GLN A 41 5.33 75.26 -51.77
C GLN A 41 5.19 76.58 -51.02
N ALA A 42 4.27 76.62 -50.05
CA ALA A 42 4.14 77.77 -49.19
C ALA A 42 5.54 77.99 -48.62
N ASN A 43 6.18 79.08 -49.02
CA ASN A 43 7.54 79.40 -48.64
C ASN A 43 7.50 79.87 -47.19
N ASN A 44 7.18 78.92 -46.30
CA ASN A 44 7.04 79.13 -44.88
C ASN A 44 8.42 79.54 -44.37
N ARG A 45 8.51 80.74 -43.81
CA ARG A 45 9.71 81.17 -43.11
C ARG A 45 9.70 80.53 -41.74
N TYR A 46 10.72 79.73 -41.47
CA TYR A 46 10.89 79.05 -40.21
C TYR A 46 11.81 79.85 -39.29
N TRP A 47 11.47 79.90 -38.02
CA TRP A 47 12.44 80.19 -36.97
C TRP A 47 12.78 78.89 -36.27
N THR A 48 14.03 78.49 -36.43
CA THR A 48 14.59 77.27 -35.86
C THR A 48 15.29 77.60 -34.57
N THR A 49 14.97 76.84 -33.53
CA THR A 49 15.54 76.96 -32.19
C THR A 49 15.86 75.58 -31.65
N GLU A 50 16.96 75.48 -30.93
CA GLU A 50 17.35 74.25 -30.21
C GLU A 50 16.82 74.33 -28.79
N TRP A 51 16.09 73.29 -28.39
CA TRP A 51 15.46 73.16 -27.07
C TRP A 51 16.05 71.95 -26.36
N HIS A 52 16.66 72.22 -25.22
CA HIS A 52 17.13 71.20 -24.29
C HIS A 52 16.27 71.28 -23.03
N PHE A 53 15.54 70.21 -22.73
CA PHE A 53 14.82 70.10 -21.47
C PHE A 53 15.22 68.82 -20.75
N ASP A 54 15.47 68.93 -19.46
CA ASP A 54 15.78 67.79 -18.61
C ASP A 54 14.60 67.47 -17.69
N GLN A 55 14.24 66.19 -17.61
CA GLN A 55 13.26 65.65 -16.66
C GLN A 55 11.87 66.34 -16.70
N VAL A 56 11.37 66.62 -17.90
CA VAL A 56 10.04 67.21 -18.13
C VAL A 56 8.95 66.19 -17.84
N ASP A 57 7.96 66.58 -17.04
CA ASP A 57 6.76 65.78 -16.80
C ASP A 57 5.94 65.61 -18.09
N VAL A 58 5.85 64.36 -18.57
CA VAL A 58 5.22 64.01 -19.86
C VAL A 58 3.73 64.30 -19.86
N GLN A 59 3.06 64.11 -18.72
CA GLN A 59 1.63 64.36 -18.59
C GLN A 59 1.32 65.83 -18.83
N THR A 60 2.06 66.71 -18.16
CA THR A 60 1.97 68.17 -18.33
C THR A 60 2.31 68.58 -19.77
N MET A 61 3.34 67.97 -20.36
CA MET A 61 3.73 68.22 -21.76
C MET A 61 2.61 67.82 -22.73
N ASN A 62 2.03 66.63 -22.60
CA ASN A 62 0.95 66.16 -23.46
C ASN A 62 -0.30 67.05 -23.36
N LEU A 63 -0.68 67.49 -22.15
CA LEU A 63 -1.79 68.43 -21.95
C LEU A 63 -1.56 69.77 -22.67
N ARG A 64 -0.30 70.25 -22.74
CA ARG A 64 0.05 71.47 -23.47
C ARG A 64 0.05 71.25 -24.98
N LEU A 65 0.60 70.14 -25.46
CA LEU A 65 0.56 69.78 -26.88
C LEU A 65 -0.87 69.55 -27.38
N HIS A 66 -1.73 69.00 -26.53
CA HIS A 66 -3.15 68.82 -26.83
C HIS A 66 -3.85 70.15 -27.13
N ARG A 67 -3.50 71.24 -26.42
CA ARG A 67 -4.03 72.59 -26.69
C ARG A 67 -3.58 73.14 -28.05
N LEU A 68 -2.50 72.61 -28.61
CA LEU A 68 -1.99 72.95 -29.95
C LEU A 68 -2.51 71.99 -31.04
N GLY A 69 -3.39 71.05 -30.70
CA GLY A 69 -3.87 70.02 -31.62
C GLY A 69 -2.84 68.92 -31.91
N LEU A 70 -1.77 68.83 -31.12
CA LEU A 70 -0.65 67.88 -31.29
C LEU A 70 -0.59 66.80 -30.18
N GLY A 71 -1.60 66.74 -29.30
CA GLY A 71 -1.61 65.80 -28.18
C GLY A 71 -1.98 64.37 -28.59
N VAL A 72 -1.38 63.39 -27.93
CA VAL A 72 -1.68 61.96 -28.14
C VAL A 72 -2.76 61.54 -27.14
N PRO A 73 -3.84 60.86 -27.58
CA PRO A 73 -4.97 60.50 -26.72
C PRO A 73 -4.72 59.20 -25.93
N ILE A 74 -3.56 59.10 -25.28
CA ILE A 74 -3.20 58.02 -24.36
C ILE A 74 -2.67 58.62 -23.06
N GLU A 75 -2.89 57.94 -21.94
CA GLU A 75 -2.33 58.34 -20.65
C GLU A 75 -0.82 58.10 -20.66
N MET A 76 -0.06 59.16 -20.39
CA MET A 76 1.40 59.11 -20.29
C MET A 76 1.83 59.71 -18.96
N GLN A 77 2.68 59.00 -18.23
CA GLN A 77 3.26 59.44 -16.96
C GLN A 77 4.77 59.19 -16.96
N GLY A 78 5.50 60.00 -16.21
CA GLY A 78 6.96 59.91 -16.12
C GLY A 78 7.64 61.20 -16.53
N LYS A 79 8.98 61.17 -16.50
CA LYS A 79 9.82 62.32 -16.83
C LYS A 79 10.67 62.00 -18.06
N VAL A 80 10.73 62.93 -19.00
CA VAL A 80 11.53 62.82 -20.23
C VAL A 80 12.56 63.92 -20.31
N SER A 81 13.76 63.58 -20.76
CA SER A 81 14.76 64.55 -21.19
C SER A 81 14.75 64.57 -22.73
N VAL A 82 14.63 65.76 -23.31
CA VAL A 82 14.47 65.93 -24.76
C VAL A 82 15.49 66.91 -25.30
N ASP A 83 16.08 66.55 -26.44
CA ASP A 83 17.01 67.34 -27.22
C ASP A 83 16.35 67.59 -28.58
N LEU A 84 15.70 68.75 -28.78
CA LEU A 84 14.83 69.03 -29.93
C LEU A 84 15.30 70.23 -30.74
N THR A 85 15.29 70.11 -32.06
CA THR A 85 15.34 71.20 -33.03
C THR A 85 13.92 71.53 -33.48
N VAL A 86 13.37 72.63 -32.99
CA VAL A 86 12.00 73.06 -33.29
C VAL A 86 12.03 74.18 -34.32
N SER A 87 11.41 73.96 -35.48
CA SER A 87 11.24 74.97 -36.53
C SER A 87 9.78 75.45 -36.55
N VAL A 88 9.57 76.67 -36.06
CA VAL A 88 8.25 77.31 -35.95
C VAL A 88 7.95 78.12 -37.22
N PRO A 89 6.83 77.88 -37.93
CA PRO A 89 6.48 78.61 -39.15
C PRO A 89 5.87 79.97 -38.83
N TRP A 90 6.55 81.07 -39.16
CA TRP A 90 6.06 82.43 -38.88
C TRP A 90 4.75 82.77 -39.60
N THR A 91 4.58 82.21 -40.79
CA THR A 91 3.43 82.48 -41.67
C THR A 91 2.28 81.49 -41.47
N ALA A 92 2.44 80.49 -40.60
CA ALA A 92 1.48 79.39 -40.44
C ALA A 92 1.43 78.87 -38.98
N LEU A 93 1.48 79.77 -37.99
CA LEU A 93 1.52 79.44 -36.55
C LEU A 93 0.33 78.61 -36.06
N THR A 94 -0.81 78.66 -36.74
CA THR A 94 -2.01 77.86 -36.38
C THR A 94 -2.12 76.56 -37.16
N ASP A 95 -1.25 76.34 -38.15
CA ASP A 95 -1.25 75.11 -38.95
C ASP A 95 -0.23 74.12 -38.36
N ALA A 96 -0.74 73.17 -37.60
CA ALA A 96 0.06 72.10 -37.00
C ALA A 96 0.89 71.31 -38.04
N LYS A 97 0.49 71.24 -39.32
CA LYS A 97 1.27 70.56 -40.37
C LYS A 97 2.56 71.29 -40.72
N SER A 98 2.57 72.60 -40.52
CA SER A 98 3.69 73.47 -40.87
C SER A 98 4.77 73.48 -39.78
N TYR A 99 4.57 72.83 -38.63
CA TYR A 99 5.62 72.69 -37.61
C TYR A 99 6.61 71.59 -37.98
N ARG A 100 7.90 71.79 -37.67
CA ARG A 100 8.92 70.73 -37.76
C ARG A 100 9.62 70.55 -36.42
N ILE A 101 9.72 69.32 -35.95
CA ILE A 101 10.41 68.98 -34.70
C ILE A 101 11.27 67.77 -34.96
N GLU A 102 12.58 67.91 -34.86
CA GLU A 102 13.52 66.78 -34.98
C GLU A 102 14.32 66.67 -33.69
N GLY A 103 14.52 65.47 -33.14
CA GLY A 103 15.32 65.35 -31.93
C GLY A 103 15.35 63.98 -31.28
N MET A 104 15.94 63.93 -30.09
CA MET A 104 16.04 62.72 -29.28
C MET A 104 15.21 62.86 -28.00
N ILE A 105 14.52 61.78 -27.64
CA ILE A 105 13.75 61.68 -26.40
C ILE A 105 14.34 60.54 -25.57
N ARG A 106 14.58 60.79 -24.28
CA ARG A 106 15.04 59.81 -23.30
C ARG A 106 14.17 59.84 -22.05
N SER A 107 13.94 58.70 -21.42
CA SER A 107 13.28 58.61 -20.12
C SER A 107 13.84 57.45 -19.32
N ASP A 108 14.13 57.68 -18.04
CA ASP A 108 14.54 56.60 -17.14
C ASP A 108 13.39 55.62 -16.91
N GLN A 109 12.16 56.13 -16.84
CA GLN A 109 10.94 55.37 -16.70
C GLN A 109 9.77 56.14 -17.31
N LEU A 110 9.16 55.54 -18.33
CA LEU A 110 8.00 56.05 -19.04
C LEU A 110 6.84 55.07 -18.86
N ARG A 111 5.72 55.55 -18.34
CA ARG A 111 4.48 54.78 -18.25
C ARG A 111 3.55 55.23 -19.37
N LEU A 112 3.19 54.29 -20.24
CA LEU A 112 2.19 54.45 -21.29
C LEU A 112 1.00 53.56 -20.93
N GLU A 113 -0.11 54.16 -20.53
CA GLU A 113 -1.25 53.42 -19.97
C GLU A 113 -0.82 52.54 -18.78
N LYS A 114 -0.94 51.22 -18.92
CA LYS A 114 -0.49 50.22 -17.93
C LYS A 114 0.93 49.70 -18.17
N LEU A 115 1.55 50.04 -19.30
CA LEU A 115 2.89 49.59 -19.67
C LEU A 115 3.93 50.51 -19.03
N VAL A 116 4.90 49.93 -18.33
CA VAL A 116 6.03 50.67 -17.77
C VAL A 116 7.28 50.29 -18.54
N ILE A 117 7.94 51.29 -19.13
CA ILE A 117 9.11 51.13 -19.97
C ILE A 117 10.28 51.87 -19.30
N ASP A 118 11.29 51.13 -18.88
CA ASP A 118 12.53 51.66 -18.32
C ASP A 118 13.56 51.93 -19.43
N ASP A 119 14.43 52.92 -19.21
CA ASP A 119 15.52 53.32 -20.14
C ASP A 119 15.01 53.52 -21.59
N PHE A 120 13.87 54.22 -21.71
CA PHE A 120 13.27 54.54 -23.00
C PHE A 120 14.13 55.55 -23.76
N ARG A 121 14.41 55.27 -25.03
CA ARG A 121 15.15 56.14 -25.95
C ARG A 121 14.56 56.04 -27.34
N SER A 122 14.46 57.17 -28.03
CA SER A 122 14.01 57.20 -29.43
C SER A 122 14.41 58.51 -30.11
N THR A 123 14.48 58.49 -31.44
CA THR A 123 14.57 59.69 -32.29
C THR A 123 13.19 60.04 -32.84
N LEU A 124 12.83 61.32 -32.78
CA LEU A 124 11.54 61.84 -33.18
C LEU A 124 11.71 62.84 -34.32
N ASP A 125 10.95 62.66 -35.41
CA ASP A 125 10.81 63.62 -36.52
C ASP A 125 9.33 63.90 -36.77
N LEU A 126 8.87 65.11 -36.44
CA LEU A 126 7.56 65.62 -36.82
C LEU A 126 7.73 66.49 -38.06
N SER A 127 7.19 66.06 -39.18
CA SER A 127 7.12 66.85 -40.41
C SER A 127 5.80 66.63 -41.16
N ASN A 128 5.26 67.69 -41.75
CA ASN A 128 4.00 67.64 -42.50
C ASN A 128 2.80 67.08 -41.70
N GLY A 129 2.79 67.27 -40.38
CA GLY A 129 1.76 66.75 -39.48
C GLY A 129 1.86 65.25 -39.17
N VAL A 130 2.95 64.57 -39.57
CA VAL A 130 3.24 63.17 -39.25
C VAL A 130 4.47 63.12 -38.34
N MET A 131 4.33 62.47 -37.18
CA MET A 131 5.39 62.21 -36.23
C MET A 131 5.95 60.80 -36.47
N SER A 132 7.16 60.73 -37.03
CA SER A 132 7.96 59.50 -37.11
C SER A 132 8.78 59.35 -35.84
N ILE A 133 8.72 58.16 -35.26
CA ILE A 133 9.45 57.73 -34.07
C ILE A 133 10.33 56.58 -34.54
N GLU A 134 11.63 56.80 -34.60
CA GLU A 134 12.62 55.83 -35.04
C GLU A 134 13.50 55.39 -33.88
N ASN A 135 14.15 54.24 -34.04
CA ASN A 135 15.09 53.70 -33.06
C ASN A 135 14.49 53.63 -31.65
N LEU A 136 13.19 53.32 -31.54
CA LEU A 136 12.54 53.11 -30.25
C LEU A 136 13.26 51.96 -29.56
N ARG A 137 13.73 52.21 -28.34
CA ARG A 137 14.38 51.21 -27.48
C ARG A 137 13.93 51.42 -26.05
N GLY A 138 13.64 50.35 -25.32
CA GLY A 138 13.32 50.41 -23.91
C GLY A 138 13.19 49.03 -23.29
N ARG A 139 13.00 48.97 -21.98
CA ARG A 139 12.82 47.72 -21.23
C ARG A 139 11.45 47.66 -20.58
N LEU A 140 10.62 46.70 -20.97
CA LEU A 140 9.28 46.58 -20.40
C LEU A 140 9.36 45.90 -19.03
N VAL A 141 8.83 46.55 -17.99
CA VAL A 141 8.80 46.04 -16.61
C VAL A 141 7.38 45.88 -16.10
N ASP A 142 7.19 44.95 -15.17
CA ASP A 142 5.90 44.75 -14.50
C ASP A 142 5.67 45.84 -13.44
N GLY A 143 4.85 46.82 -13.80
CA GLY A 143 4.47 47.94 -12.93
C GLY A 143 3.60 47.57 -11.72
N SER A 144 3.17 46.30 -11.60
CA SER A 144 2.35 45.81 -10.47
C SER A 144 3.18 45.15 -9.36
N SER A 145 4.40 44.71 -9.67
CA SER A 145 5.27 44.03 -8.72
C SER A 145 5.99 45.03 -7.80
N LYS A 146 5.87 44.86 -6.47
CA LYS A 146 6.67 45.61 -5.48
C LYS A 146 8.11 45.09 -5.35
N ARG A 147 8.43 43.97 -6.01
CA ARG A 147 9.77 43.37 -6.01
C ARG A 147 10.44 43.69 -7.34
N PRO A 148 11.70 44.14 -7.36
CA PRO A 148 12.44 44.34 -8.60
C PRO A 148 12.56 43.00 -9.33
N ILE A 149 11.80 42.81 -10.40
CA ILE A 149 11.92 41.63 -11.26
C ILE A 149 13.25 41.74 -12.00
N THR A 150 14.07 40.69 -11.91
CA THR A 150 15.41 40.60 -12.52
C THR A 150 15.39 40.37 -14.03
N ALA A 151 14.23 40.01 -14.62
CA ALA A 151 14.08 39.81 -16.06
C ALA A 151 13.99 41.16 -16.79
N LYS A 152 14.98 41.45 -17.64
CA LYS A 152 15.09 42.69 -18.43
C LYS A 152 14.63 42.42 -19.86
N GLY A 153 13.32 42.37 -20.09
CA GLY A 153 12.78 42.27 -21.46
C GLY A 153 13.08 43.54 -22.25
N GLU A 154 13.54 43.41 -23.50
CA GLU A 154 13.89 44.53 -24.38
C GLU A 154 12.81 44.71 -25.47
N VAL A 155 12.47 45.96 -25.75
CA VAL A 155 11.53 46.37 -26.80
C VAL A 155 12.26 47.30 -27.74
N THR A 156 12.26 46.97 -29.03
CA THR A 156 12.80 47.84 -30.09
C THR A 156 11.77 48.07 -31.19
N GLY A 157 11.78 49.21 -31.87
CA GLY A 157 10.80 49.43 -32.94
C GLY A 157 10.79 50.83 -33.55
N GLN A 158 9.69 51.11 -34.24
CA GLN A 158 9.38 52.41 -34.84
C GLN A 158 7.87 52.67 -34.82
N ALA A 159 7.46 53.92 -34.86
CA ALA A 159 6.06 54.32 -34.94
C ALA A 159 5.85 55.57 -35.80
N ASN A 160 4.77 55.62 -36.56
CA ASN A 160 4.34 56.77 -37.33
C ASN A 160 2.96 57.21 -36.83
N LEU A 161 2.84 58.47 -36.40
CA LEU A 161 1.59 59.04 -35.88
C LEU A 161 1.18 60.25 -36.73
N GLN A 162 0.05 60.17 -37.43
CA GLN A 162 -0.51 61.32 -38.13
C GLN A 162 -1.31 62.20 -37.15
N LEU A 163 -0.72 63.31 -36.71
CA LEU A 163 -1.29 64.20 -35.69
C LEU A 163 -2.17 65.32 -36.28
N SER A 164 -1.90 65.77 -37.52
CA SER A 164 -2.69 66.83 -38.16
C SER A 164 -2.92 66.60 -39.67
N PRO A 165 -4.17 66.44 -40.14
CA PRO A 165 -5.34 66.12 -39.31
C PRO A 165 -5.10 64.81 -38.55
N LEU A 166 -5.79 64.61 -37.42
CA LEU A 166 -5.72 63.34 -36.68
C LEU A 166 -6.06 62.17 -37.62
N GLY A 167 -5.05 61.34 -37.90
CA GLY A 167 -5.11 60.24 -38.87
C GLY A 167 -4.82 58.90 -38.23
N SER A 168 -4.04 58.05 -38.88
CA SER A 168 -3.65 56.74 -38.31
C SER A 168 -2.34 56.79 -37.54
N ILE A 169 -2.25 55.92 -36.54
CA ILE A 169 -1.01 55.45 -35.94
C ILE A 169 -0.63 54.11 -36.55
N GLU A 170 0.65 53.92 -36.84
CA GLU A 170 1.26 52.68 -37.30
C GLU A 170 2.50 52.41 -36.45
N VAL A 171 2.60 51.23 -35.85
CA VAL A 171 3.65 50.85 -34.91
C VAL A 171 4.22 49.51 -35.33
N SER A 172 5.53 49.39 -35.39
CA SER A 172 6.22 48.11 -35.64
C SER A 172 7.27 47.89 -34.56
N ILE A 173 7.07 46.85 -33.76
CA ILE A 173 7.88 46.56 -32.58
C ILE A 173 8.39 45.11 -32.65
N THR A 174 9.64 44.91 -32.23
CA THR A 174 10.24 43.62 -31.92
C THR A 174 10.53 43.58 -30.41
N THR A 175 10.20 42.46 -29.79
CA THR A 175 10.29 42.22 -28.35
C THR A 175 11.18 41.03 -28.08
N SER A 176 11.98 41.09 -27.02
CA SER A 176 12.83 40.00 -26.55
C SER A 176 12.61 39.82 -25.05
N GLU A 177 12.12 38.65 -24.66
CA GLU A 177 11.91 38.23 -23.27
C GLU A 177 11.07 39.21 -22.42
N ILE A 178 10.03 39.81 -23.00
CA ILE A 178 9.15 40.71 -22.27
C ILE A 178 8.17 39.93 -21.38
N PRO A 179 7.90 40.35 -20.14
CA PRO A 179 6.88 39.71 -19.31
C PRO A 179 5.51 39.73 -20.00
N ILE A 180 4.77 38.62 -19.97
CA ILE A 180 3.45 38.52 -20.62
C ILE A 180 2.34 39.26 -19.85
N LEU A 181 2.50 39.46 -18.54
CA LEU A 181 1.48 40.04 -17.67
C LEU A 181 1.02 41.45 -18.09
N PRO A 182 1.93 42.41 -18.38
CA PRO A 182 1.51 43.74 -18.84
C PRO A 182 0.75 43.72 -20.17
N LEU A 183 1.10 42.80 -21.08
CA LEU A 183 0.39 42.63 -22.35
C LEU A 183 -1.03 42.10 -22.14
N HIS A 184 -1.17 41.09 -21.28
CA HIS A 184 -2.46 40.56 -20.87
C HIS A 184 -3.36 41.66 -20.27
N ASP A 185 -2.82 42.48 -19.37
CA ASP A 185 -3.57 43.56 -18.71
C ASP A 185 -3.97 44.69 -19.66
N LEU A 186 -3.18 44.92 -20.72
CA LEU A 186 -3.48 45.86 -21.79
C LEU A 186 -4.64 45.36 -22.65
N VAL A 187 -4.60 44.09 -23.09
CA VAL A 187 -5.67 43.47 -23.89
C VAL A 187 -6.98 43.48 -23.10
N LEU A 188 -6.94 43.14 -21.80
CA LEU A 188 -8.10 43.22 -20.92
C LEU A 188 -8.61 44.65 -20.69
N ALA A 189 -7.73 45.66 -20.73
CA ALA A 189 -8.15 47.05 -20.64
C ALA A 189 -8.84 47.51 -21.93
N ALA A 190 -8.32 47.11 -23.10
CA ALA A 190 -8.84 47.48 -24.41
C ALA A 190 -10.15 46.78 -24.77
N SER A 191 -10.41 45.59 -24.22
CA SER A 191 -11.65 44.85 -24.47
C SER A 191 -12.84 45.30 -23.62
N ARG A 192 -12.61 46.08 -22.56
CA ARG A 192 -13.68 46.65 -21.73
C ARG A 192 -14.23 47.87 -22.44
N THR A 193 -15.40 47.73 -23.05
CA THR A 193 -16.12 48.87 -23.62
C THR A 193 -16.54 49.81 -22.48
N SER A 194 -16.48 51.11 -22.74
CA SER A 194 -16.74 52.21 -21.79
C SER A 194 -18.17 52.26 -21.20
N SER A 195 -19.03 51.29 -21.53
CA SER A 195 -20.44 51.25 -21.11
C SER A 195 -20.71 50.39 -19.87
N GLU A 196 -19.74 49.60 -19.40
CA GLU A 196 -19.89 48.86 -18.15
C GLU A 196 -19.45 49.73 -16.96
N VAL A 197 -20.43 50.08 -16.13
CA VAL A 197 -20.30 50.82 -14.87
C VAL A 197 -19.10 50.31 -14.07
N GLN A 198 -18.29 51.24 -13.55
CA GLN A 198 -17.21 51.02 -12.59
C GLN A 198 -17.72 50.25 -11.35
N ILE A 199 -17.84 48.93 -11.45
CA ILE A 199 -17.82 48.09 -10.27
C ILE A 199 -16.36 48.06 -9.84
N ALA A 200 -16.04 48.85 -8.81
CA ALA A 200 -14.70 48.96 -8.27
C ALA A 200 -14.13 47.56 -7.95
N PRO A 201 -12.90 47.21 -8.38
CA PRO A 201 -12.29 45.89 -8.12
C PRO A 201 -11.96 45.61 -6.65
N THR A 202 -12.54 46.33 -5.70
CA THR A 202 -11.91 46.64 -4.42
C THR A 202 -12.14 45.65 -3.28
N GLN A 203 -12.84 44.52 -3.46
CA GLN A 203 -13.08 43.59 -2.32
C GLN A 203 -12.94 42.09 -2.57
N LEU A 204 -12.61 41.63 -3.78
CA LEU A 204 -12.24 40.21 -4.04
C LEU A 204 -10.72 39.95 -3.93
N ALA A 205 -9.95 40.93 -3.44
CA ALA A 205 -8.49 40.90 -3.38
C ALA A 205 -7.91 40.31 -2.08
N SER A 206 -8.70 39.62 -1.26
CA SER A 206 -8.19 39.05 -0.01
C SER A 206 -7.76 37.59 -0.16
N THR A 207 -6.45 37.42 0.10
CA THR A 207 -5.72 36.29 0.72
C THR A 207 -5.06 35.22 -0.14
N ASP A 208 -5.55 34.89 -1.33
CA ASP A 208 -4.75 34.21 -2.35
C ASP A 208 -4.52 35.18 -3.50
N ALA A 209 -3.45 35.97 -3.41
CA ALA A 209 -3.08 36.93 -4.44
C ALA A 209 -3.08 36.22 -5.80
N GLN A 210 -4.09 36.58 -6.62
CA GLN A 210 -4.36 36.14 -7.99
C GLN A 210 -3.19 35.34 -8.55
N LYS A 211 -3.31 34.02 -8.72
CA LYS A 211 -2.35 33.19 -9.45
C LYS A 211 -2.00 33.93 -10.76
N GLN A 212 -0.91 34.71 -10.76
CA GLN A 212 -0.61 35.69 -11.80
C GLN A 212 -0.09 34.91 -13.01
N LEU A 213 -0.41 35.42 -14.20
CA LEU A 213 0.15 34.90 -15.43
C LEU A 213 1.63 35.28 -15.48
N SER A 214 2.53 34.32 -15.55
CA SER A 214 3.97 34.51 -15.76
C SER A 214 4.40 33.89 -17.07
N GLY A 215 5.51 34.39 -17.62
CA GLY A 215 6.07 33.94 -18.89
C GLY A 215 6.80 35.08 -19.59
N LEU A 216 7.74 34.73 -20.46
CA LEU A 216 8.55 35.68 -21.23
C LEU A 216 8.21 35.55 -22.71
N ALA A 217 7.72 36.62 -23.32
CA ALA A 217 7.36 36.70 -24.73
C ALA A 217 8.49 37.31 -25.57
N THR A 218 8.78 36.72 -26.72
CA THR A 218 9.70 37.21 -27.73
C THR A 218 8.98 37.18 -29.07
N GLY A 219 9.16 38.20 -29.92
CA GLY A 219 8.49 38.23 -31.21
C GLY A 219 8.30 39.61 -31.79
N SER A 220 7.50 39.69 -32.85
CA SER A 220 7.20 40.96 -33.54
C SER A 220 5.72 41.29 -33.53
N LEU A 221 5.42 42.59 -33.53
CA LEU A 221 4.08 43.14 -33.53
C LEU A 221 4.03 44.33 -34.49
N HIS A 222 3.05 44.32 -35.39
CA HIS A 222 2.71 45.43 -36.26
C HIS A 222 1.28 45.86 -35.95
N PHE A 223 1.07 47.11 -35.59
CA PHE A 223 -0.20 47.65 -35.14
C PHE A 223 -0.56 48.90 -35.94
N ARG A 224 -1.81 48.99 -36.37
CA ARG A 224 -2.35 50.15 -37.07
C ARG A 224 -3.76 50.46 -36.58
N ALA A 225 -4.04 51.73 -36.29
CA ALA A 225 -5.38 52.17 -35.91
C ALA A 225 -5.57 53.68 -36.19
N PRO A 226 -6.79 54.19 -36.39
CA PRO A 226 -7.05 55.62 -36.34
C PRO A 226 -6.77 56.16 -34.92
N LEU A 227 -6.02 57.26 -34.81
CA LEU A 227 -5.57 57.80 -33.52
C LEU A 227 -6.74 58.23 -32.63
N ASN A 228 -7.81 58.74 -33.22
CA ASN A 228 -9.07 59.10 -32.54
C ASN A 228 -9.97 57.90 -32.18
N GLN A 229 -9.59 56.69 -32.60
CA GLN A 229 -10.30 55.44 -32.32
C GLN A 229 -9.39 54.42 -31.63
N LEU A 230 -8.31 54.88 -30.99
CA LEU A 230 -7.39 54.00 -30.27
C LEU A 230 -8.08 53.14 -29.19
N GLN A 231 -9.16 53.62 -28.58
CA GLN A 231 -9.93 52.84 -27.60
C GLN A 231 -10.91 51.85 -28.23
N ASN A 232 -11.17 51.93 -29.53
CA ASN A 232 -12.09 51.05 -30.24
C ASN A 232 -11.31 49.92 -30.93
N ILE A 233 -11.25 48.76 -30.30
CA ILE A 233 -10.55 47.58 -30.84
C ILE A 233 -11.05 47.12 -32.22
N ALA A 234 -12.28 47.48 -32.59
CA ALA A 234 -12.82 47.19 -33.93
C ALA A 234 -12.14 48.00 -35.05
N ALA A 235 -11.48 49.11 -34.72
CA ALA A 235 -10.74 49.95 -35.64
C ALA A 235 -9.27 49.54 -35.78
N TRP A 236 -8.83 48.51 -35.05
CA TRP A 236 -7.45 48.05 -35.04
C TRP A 236 -7.18 47.06 -36.18
N THR A 237 -6.02 47.20 -36.80
CA THR A 237 -5.40 46.19 -37.66
C THR A 237 -4.04 45.84 -37.05
N THR A 238 -3.92 44.64 -36.49
CA THR A 238 -2.70 44.17 -35.82
C THR A 238 -2.26 42.84 -36.39
N THR A 239 -0.97 42.63 -36.59
CA THR A 239 -0.39 41.30 -36.79
C THR A 239 0.72 41.09 -35.77
N ALA A 240 0.78 39.89 -35.18
CA ALA A 240 1.78 39.55 -34.19
C ALA A 240 2.25 38.10 -34.39
N ASN A 241 3.53 37.85 -34.13
CA ASN A 241 4.08 36.51 -34.04
C ASN A 241 4.93 36.43 -32.78
N LEU A 242 4.46 35.69 -31.78
CA LEU A 242 5.02 35.65 -30.43
C LEU A 242 5.39 34.21 -30.05
N GLU A 243 6.55 34.07 -29.42
CA GLU A 243 6.98 32.89 -28.69
C GLU A 243 7.00 33.22 -27.20
N ILE A 244 6.22 32.51 -26.41
CA ILE A 244 6.09 32.74 -24.98
C ILE A 244 6.68 31.53 -24.26
N ASN A 245 7.81 31.74 -23.59
CA ASN A 245 8.50 30.72 -22.83
C ASN A 245 8.09 30.75 -21.35
N GLY A 246 7.85 29.57 -20.77
CA GLY A 246 7.52 29.45 -19.35
C GLY A 246 6.19 30.08 -18.96
N LEU A 247 5.19 30.04 -19.85
CA LEU A 247 3.82 30.45 -19.57
C LEU A 247 3.26 29.60 -18.42
N SER A 248 2.93 30.22 -17.29
CA SER A 248 2.36 29.54 -16.14
C SER A 248 1.43 30.46 -15.36
N ARG A 249 0.57 29.87 -14.53
CA ARG A 249 -0.38 30.60 -13.69
C ARG A 249 -0.31 30.07 -12.26
N GLY A 250 0.21 30.88 -11.34
CA GLY A 250 0.26 30.52 -9.91
C GLY A 250 1.07 29.27 -9.59
N GLY A 251 2.24 29.12 -10.20
CA GLY A 251 3.13 27.97 -9.97
C GLY A 251 2.74 26.70 -10.72
N SER A 252 1.79 26.79 -11.66
CA SER A 252 1.49 25.69 -12.57
C SER A 252 2.71 25.26 -13.38
N MET A 253 2.67 24.04 -13.93
CA MET A 253 3.65 23.57 -14.90
C MET A 253 3.87 24.63 -16.01
N PRO A 254 5.11 25.02 -16.30
CA PRO A 254 5.43 25.97 -17.36
C PRO A 254 5.08 25.39 -18.73
N LEU A 255 4.55 26.23 -19.61
CA LEU A 255 4.23 25.89 -21.01
C LEU A 255 4.99 26.84 -21.94
N ASN A 256 5.47 26.32 -23.06
CA ASN A 256 5.99 27.15 -24.14
C ASN A 256 4.89 27.28 -25.20
N LEU A 257 4.54 28.50 -25.58
CA LEU A 257 3.50 28.81 -26.54
C LEU A 257 4.11 29.53 -27.74
N SER A 258 4.07 28.90 -28.91
CA SER A 258 4.34 29.57 -30.18
C SER A 258 3.00 29.95 -30.81
N THR A 259 2.74 31.24 -30.97
CA THR A 259 1.41 31.69 -31.43
C THR A 259 1.20 31.54 -32.93
N GLY A 260 2.28 31.42 -33.70
CA GLY A 260 2.24 31.68 -35.13
C GLY A 260 1.78 33.12 -35.43
N ALA A 261 1.31 33.37 -36.65
CA ALA A 261 0.71 34.65 -37.00
C ALA A 261 -0.68 34.80 -36.34
N ILE A 262 -0.77 35.69 -35.36
CA ILE A 262 -2.03 36.23 -34.84
C ILE A 262 -2.34 37.50 -35.62
N SER A 263 -3.61 37.69 -35.98
CA SER A 263 -4.08 38.96 -36.54
C SER A 263 -5.31 39.48 -35.80
N VAL A 264 -5.46 40.79 -35.70
CA VAL A 264 -6.70 41.47 -35.33
C VAL A 264 -7.05 42.34 -36.53
N ASP A 265 -8.17 42.08 -37.19
CA ASP A 265 -8.67 42.93 -38.28
C ASP A 265 -10.17 43.15 -38.13
N ARG A 266 -10.61 44.41 -38.21
CA ARG A 266 -12.03 44.80 -38.07
C ARG A 266 -12.68 44.24 -36.79
N GLY A 267 -11.92 44.20 -35.70
CA GLY A 267 -12.35 43.65 -34.42
C GLY A 267 -12.45 42.13 -34.36
N ILE A 268 -11.84 41.40 -35.29
CA ILE A 268 -11.78 39.94 -35.29
C ILE A 268 -10.33 39.53 -35.01
N LEU A 269 -10.09 38.92 -33.85
CA LEU A 269 -8.85 38.24 -33.54
C LEU A 269 -8.85 36.86 -34.20
N THR A 270 -7.82 36.54 -34.96
CA THR A 270 -7.61 35.25 -35.62
C THR A 270 -6.24 34.70 -35.26
N ALA A 271 -6.21 33.45 -34.81
CA ALA A 271 -5.00 32.68 -34.52
C ALA A 271 -5.13 31.32 -35.21
N ASP A 272 -4.52 31.18 -36.39
CA ASP A 272 -4.71 30.00 -37.25
C ASP A 272 -4.03 28.74 -36.72
N ARG A 273 -2.93 28.91 -35.98
CA ARG A 273 -2.16 27.81 -35.42
C ARG A 273 -1.26 28.29 -34.29
N MET A 274 -1.74 28.13 -33.07
CA MET A 274 -0.94 28.22 -31.86
C MET A 274 -0.46 26.82 -31.48
N GLN A 275 0.80 26.67 -31.09
CA GLN A 275 1.39 25.43 -30.63
C GLN A 275 1.84 25.58 -29.19
N LEU A 276 1.41 24.67 -28.32
CA LEU A 276 1.82 24.59 -26.93
C LEU A 276 2.68 23.35 -26.73
N THR A 277 3.78 23.51 -26.01
CA THR A 277 4.65 22.42 -25.53
C THR A 277 4.98 22.64 -24.06
N SER A 278 5.59 21.66 -23.39
CA SER A 278 6.11 21.84 -22.03
C SER A 278 7.60 21.49 -21.98
N PRO A 279 8.44 22.28 -21.28
CA PRO A 279 9.81 21.90 -20.99
C PRO A 279 9.90 20.77 -19.94
N GLU A 280 8.84 20.52 -19.16
CA GLU A 280 8.80 19.49 -18.11
C GLU A 280 8.23 18.16 -18.61
N VAL A 281 7.37 18.19 -19.65
CA VAL A 281 6.73 17.01 -20.23
C VAL A 281 6.98 16.99 -21.74
N ALA A 282 8.00 16.23 -22.15
CA ALA A 282 8.49 16.22 -23.53
C ALA A 282 7.44 15.77 -24.56
N GLU A 283 6.50 14.92 -24.15
CA GLU A 283 5.45 14.36 -25.01
C GLU A 283 4.25 15.32 -25.18
N LEU A 284 4.13 16.34 -24.31
CA LEU A 284 3.02 17.29 -24.37
C LEU A 284 3.12 18.14 -25.63
N THR A 285 2.13 17.98 -26.51
CA THR A 285 1.93 18.87 -27.64
C THR A 285 0.45 19.21 -27.80
N ALA A 286 0.12 20.49 -27.90
CA ALA A 286 -1.23 20.94 -28.25
C ALA A 286 -1.19 21.94 -29.40
N THR A 287 -2.14 21.84 -30.32
CA THR A 287 -2.38 22.81 -31.38
C THR A 287 -3.75 23.44 -31.15
N VAL A 288 -3.78 24.77 -31.09
CA VAL A 288 -5.00 25.55 -30.89
C VAL A 288 -5.23 26.44 -32.11
N ARG A 289 -6.47 26.50 -32.59
CA ARG A 289 -6.95 27.49 -33.55
C ARG A 289 -8.04 28.29 -32.87
N ALA A 290 -8.04 29.60 -33.02
CA ALA A 290 -9.06 30.44 -32.40
C ALA A 290 -9.38 31.63 -33.28
N GLN A 291 -10.67 31.99 -33.31
CA GLN A 291 -11.19 33.21 -33.87
C GLN A 291 -12.16 33.82 -32.86
N VAL A 292 -11.99 35.09 -32.53
CA VAL A 292 -12.81 35.79 -31.53
C VAL A 292 -13.14 37.18 -32.04
N GLU A 293 -14.43 37.53 -32.11
CA GLU A 293 -14.86 38.91 -32.28
C GLU A 293 -14.61 39.66 -30.96
N LEU A 294 -13.88 40.76 -31.00
CA LEU A 294 -13.57 41.63 -29.86
C LEU A 294 -14.60 42.77 -29.70
N ASN A 295 -15.75 42.66 -30.37
CA ASN A 295 -16.86 43.59 -30.30
C ASN A 295 -17.85 43.20 -29.17
N GLU A 296 -18.98 43.90 -29.05
CA GLU A 296 -20.01 43.60 -28.04
C GLU A 296 -20.63 42.20 -28.17
N GLN A 297 -20.68 41.62 -29.36
CA GLN A 297 -21.27 40.30 -29.58
C GLN A 297 -20.33 39.19 -29.07
N GLN A 298 -19.01 39.36 -29.18
CA GLN A 298 -18.02 38.40 -28.71
C GLN A 298 -18.26 36.98 -29.24
N ARG A 299 -18.55 36.85 -30.54
CA ARG A 299 -18.63 35.54 -31.18
C ARG A 299 -17.27 34.89 -31.23
N PHE A 300 -17.21 33.58 -31.03
CA PHE A 300 -15.95 32.86 -31.09
C PHE A 300 -16.09 31.51 -31.78
N SER A 301 -14.97 31.02 -32.31
CA SER A 301 -14.76 29.66 -32.79
C SER A 301 -13.35 29.24 -32.40
N ALA A 302 -13.21 28.10 -31.74
CA ALA A 302 -11.94 27.55 -31.32
C ALA A 302 -11.88 26.05 -31.64
N ALA A 303 -10.68 25.55 -31.91
CA ALA A 303 -10.39 24.13 -32.03
C ALA A 303 -9.09 23.83 -31.29
N ILE A 304 -9.07 22.76 -30.51
CA ILE A 304 -7.88 22.29 -29.80
C ILE A 304 -7.65 20.83 -30.14
N ARG A 305 -6.40 20.49 -30.43
CA ARG A 305 -5.94 19.12 -30.50
C ARG A 305 -4.72 18.96 -29.62
N SER A 306 -4.77 18.07 -28.64
CA SER A 306 -3.68 17.80 -27.71
C SER A 306 -3.43 16.32 -27.60
N ASN A 307 -2.15 15.95 -27.47
CA ASN A 307 -1.73 14.61 -27.10
C ASN A 307 -1.10 14.66 -25.70
N ASP A 308 -1.40 13.67 -24.88
CA ASP A 308 -0.85 13.43 -23.55
C ASP A 308 -0.91 14.63 -22.59
N LEU A 309 -2.03 15.38 -22.60
CA LEU A 309 -2.22 16.54 -21.74
C LEU A 309 -2.36 16.13 -20.27
N PRO A 310 -1.41 16.43 -19.38
CA PRO A 310 -1.54 16.06 -17.98
C PRO A 310 -2.70 16.84 -17.35
N LEU A 311 -3.56 16.15 -16.61
CA LEU A 311 -4.73 16.76 -15.94
C LEU A 311 -4.34 17.87 -14.95
N GLY A 312 -3.16 17.77 -14.34
CA GLY A 312 -2.58 18.81 -13.49
C GLY A 312 -2.39 20.15 -14.22
N VAL A 313 -2.17 20.12 -15.54
CA VAL A 313 -2.04 21.36 -16.35
C VAL A 313 -3.40 22.01 -16.53
N LEU A 314 -4.40 21.23 -16.95
CA LEU A 314 -5.77 21.72 -17.18
C LEU A 314 -6.34 22.33 -15.90
N SER A 315 -6.26 21.59 -14.80
CA SER A 315 -6.76 22.04 -13.50
C SER A 315 -6.12 23.36 -13.07
N ASN A 316 -4.79 23.47 -13.15
CA ASN A 316 -4.09 24.70 -12.79
C ASN A 316 -4.41 25.89 -13.72
N LEU A 317 -4.56 25.68 -15.03
CA LEU A 317 -4.96 26.73 -15.97
C LEU A 317 -6.33 27.32 -15.62
N PHE A 318 -7.28 26.47 -15.22
CA PHE A 318 -8.61 26.86 -14.78
C PHE A 318 -8.68 27.26 -13.29
N GLY A 319 -7.56 27.18 -12.56
CA GLY A 319 -7.45 27.62 -11.17
C GLY A 319 -7.87 26.60 -10.11
N PHE A 320 -8.05 25.33 -10.49
CA PHE A 320 -8.32 24.23 -9.55
C PHE A 320 -7.00 23.66 -9.01
N ASP A 321 -6.88 23.53 -7.69
CA ASP A 321 -5.74 22.90 -7.02
C ASP A 321 -5.99 21.38 -6.91
N GLN A 322 -5.39 20.58 -7.82
CA GLN A 322 -5.83 19.19 -8.07
C GLN A 322 -4.75 18.11 -8.04
N ASP A 323 -3.54 18.37 -7.54
CA ASP A 323 -2.51 17.31 -7.41
C ASP A 323 -3.02 16.08 -6.61
N ARG A 324 -4.14 16.24 -5.89
CA ARG A 324 -4.83 15.19 -5.12
C ARG A 324 -6.06 14.57 -5.80
N LEU A 325 -6.69 15.24 -6.76
CA LEU A 325 -8.01 14.84 -7.27
C LEU A 325 -7.95 14.00 -8.54
N ALA A 326 -7.02 14.26 -9.46
CA ALA A 326 -6.94 13.50 -10.70
C ALA A 326 -5.49 13.34 -11.18
N LYS A 327 -5.16 12.14 -11.67
CA LYS A 327 -3.86 11.78 -12.25
C LYS A 327 -4.09 11.09 -13.59
N GLY A 328 -3.22 11.37 -14.55
CA GLY A 328 -3.28 10.81 -15.90
C GLY A 328 -3.03 11.87 -16.97
N THR A 329 -2.94 11.39 -18.20
CA THR A 329 -2.82 12.20 -19.41
C THR A 329 -4.11 12.11 -20.23
N LEU A 330 -4.45 13.17 -20.96
CA LEU A 330 -5.61 13.23 -21.84
C LEU A 330 -5.18 13.57 -23.27
N ASP A 331 -5.64 12.77 -24.22
CA ASP A 331 -5.71 13.16 -25.62
C ASP A 331 -7.05 13.86 -25.83
N ILE A 332 -7.03 15.04 -26.45
CA ILE A 332 -8.23 15.85 -26.67
C ILE A 332 -8.24 16.31 -28.13
N ASP A 333 -9.34 16.11 -28.84
CA ASP A 333 -9.62 16.76 -30.13
C ASP A 333 -11.00 17.39 -30.06
N ALA A 334 -11.06 18.70 -29.91
CA ALA A 334 -12.29 19.42 -29.60
C ALA A 334 -12.45 20.69 -30.41
N ARG A 335 -13.70 21.06 -30.65
CA ARG A 335 -14.11 22.32 -31.26
C ARG A 335 -15.13 23.00 -30.36
N ALA A 336 -15.11 24.32 -30.31
CA ALA A 336 -16.06 25.12 -29.57
C ALA A 336 -16.44 26.36 -30.39
N SER A 337 -17.70 26.76 -30.36
CA SER A 337 -18.15 28.00 -30.99
C SER A 337 -19.29 28.61 -30.19
N GLY A 338 -19.50 29.93 -30.30
CA GLY A 338 -20.53 30.58 -29.50
C GLY A 338 -20.47 32.09 -29.51
N THR A 339 -21.15 32.69 -28.54
CA THR A 339 -21.29 34.12 -28.27
C THR A 339 -21.09 34.34 -26.77
N LEU A 340 -19.90 34.83 -26.38
CA LEU A 340 -19.52 34.98 -24.96
C LEU A 340 -20.43 35.97 -24.23
N SER A 341 -20.79 37.08 -24.88
CA SER A 341 -21.67 38.13 -24.33
C SER A 341 -23.06 37.62 -23.92
N ARG A 342 -23.55 36.56 -24.58
CA ARG A 342 -24.85 35.92 -24.31
C ARG A 342 -24.74 34.64 -23.51
N ARG A 343 -23.52 34.21 -23.15
CA ARG A 343 -23.26 32.91 -22.52
C ARG A 343 -23.90 31.74 -23.30
N GLN A 344 -23.81 31.82 -24.63
CA GLN A 344 -24.27 30.78 -25.52
C GLN A 344 -23.05 30.16 -26.19
N TRP A 345 -22.85 28.87 -26.01
CA TRP A 345 -21.76 28.13 -26.64
C TRP A 345 -22.22 26.71 -26.97
N ASP A 346 -21.51 26.11 -27.91
CA ASP A 346 -21.53 24.70 -28.25
C ASP A 346 -20.08 24.24 -28.34
N ALA A 347 -19.76 23.13 -27.68
CA ALA A 347 -18.46 22.51 -27.74
C ALA A 347 -18.62 21.01 -27.92
N SER A 348 -17.86 20.41 -28.83
CA SER A 348 -17.88 18.97 -29.06
C SER A 348 -16.51 18.46 -29.45
N GLY A 349 -16.24 17.20 -29.14
CA GLY A 349 -14.92 16.63 -29.36
C GLY A 349 -14.80 15.18 -28.94
N ARG A 350 -13.57 14.69 -28.97
CA ARG A 350 -13.16 13.39 -28.47
C ARG A 350 -12.16 13.60 -27.35
N VAL A 351 -12.27 12.76 -26.33
CA VAL A 351 -11.31 12.67 -25.24
C VAL A 351 -10.89 11.21 -25.09
N ALA A 352 -9.59 10.98 -24.97
CA ALA A 352 -9.04 9.68 -24.67
C ALA A 352 -8.01 9.73 -23.55
N SER A 353 -7.90 8.66 -22.78
CA SER A 353 -6.89 8.49 -21.74
C SER A 353 -6.61 7.01 -21.55
N PRO A 354 -5.34 6.56 -21.64
CA PRO A 354 -5.00 5.16 -21.41
C PRO A 354 -5.17 4.76 -19.94
N ARG A 355 -5.02 5.73 -19.02
CA ARG A 355 -5.19 5.54 -17.59
C ARG A 355 -5.55 6.87 -16.94
N LEU A 356 -6.80 6.95 -16.51
CA LEU A 356 -7.31 8.06 -15.73
C LEU A 356 -7.54 7.58 -14.30
N GLU A 357 -6.99 8.27 -13.31
CA GLU A 357 -7.23 8.00 -11.89
C GLU A 357 -7.83 9.26 -11.26
N VAL A 358 -9.02 9.14 -10.67
CA VAL A 358 -9.71 10.24 -10.00
C VAL A 358 -9.94 9.85 -8.55
N VAL A 359 -9.37 10.62 -7.61
CA VAL A 359 -9.44 10.39 -6.15
C VAL A 359 -8.98 8.96 -5.77
N GLY A 360 -7.93 8.47 -6.42
CA GLY A 360 -7.41 7.10 -6.19
C GLY A 360 -8.17 5.99 -6.91
N VAL A 361 -9.30 6.29 -7.55
CA VAL A 361 -10.11 5.33 -8.31
C VAL A 361 -9.67 5.33 -9.77
N SER A 362 -9.24 4.18 -10.27
CA SER A 362 -8.89 4.00 -11.68
C SER A 362 -10.16 3.96 -12.52
N LEU A 363 -10.33 4.95 -13.39
CA LEU A 363 -11.38 5.02 -14.41
C LEU A 363 -11.01 4.23 -15.69
N GLY A 364 -9.86 3.55 -15.68
CA GLY A 364 -9.44 2.69 -16.78
C GLY A 364 -9.18 3.46 -18.08
N LEU A 365 -9.47 2.80 -19.21
CA LEU A 365 -9.41 3.41 -20.54
C LEU A 365 -10.60 4.34 -20.73
N LEU A 366 -10.33 5.62 -20.97
CA LEU A 366 -11.32 6.59 -21.42
C LEU A 366 -11.19 6.72 -22.94
N GLU A 367 -12.25 6.45 -23.70
CA GLU A 367 -12.33 6.77 -25.13
C GLU A 367 -13.75 7.23 -25.46
N HIS A 368 -13.97 8.54 -25.38
CA HIS A 368 -15.31 9.11 -25.40
C HIS A 368 -15.42 10.27 -26.38
N GLU A 369 -16.61 10.44 -26.93
CA GLU A 369 -17.06 11.68 -27.53
C GLU A 369 -17.78 12.50 -26.48
N PHE A 370 -17.53 13.80 -26.47
CA PHE A 370 -18.25 14.73 -25.62
C PHE A 370 -18.92 15.81 -26.46
N SER A 371 -20.03 16.31 -25.96
CA SER A 371 -20.69 17.52 -26.45
C SER A 371 -21.25 18.28 -25.25
N PHE A 372 -21.00 19.57 -25.16
CA PHE A 372 -21.65 20.40 -24.17
C PHE A 372 -21.98 21.79 -24.73
N ASP A 373 -23.18 22.24 -24.44
CA ASP A 373 -23.64 23.60 -24.68
C ASP A 373 -23.86 24.30 -23.34
N HIS A 374 -24.45 25.50 -23.36
CA HIS A 374 -24.76 26.27 -22.14
C HIS A 374 -25.76 25.62 -21.15
N GLN A 375 -26.40 24.52 -21.53
CA GLN A 375 -27.46 23.84 -20.78
C GLN A 375 -27.27 22.33 -20.65
N HIS A 376 -26.60 21.68 -21.60
CA HIS A 376 -26.49 20.23 -21.67
C HIS A 376 -25.03 19.83 -21.76
N PHE A 377 -24.67 18.75 -21.08
CA PHE A 377 -23.40 18.05 -21.22
C PHE A 377 -23.68 16.58 -21.50
N ARG A 378 -22.97 16.01 -22.46
CA ARG A 378 -23.04 14.60 -22.83
C ARG A 378 -21.64 14.06 -23.04
N LEU A 379 -21.37 12.89 -22.49
CA LEU A 379 -20.19 12.08 -22.70
C LEU A 379 -20.65 10.67 -23.04
N GLN A 380 -20.21 10.12 -24.17
CA GLN A 380 -20.60 8.79 -24.64
C GLN A 380 -19.40 8.11 -25.27
N PRO A 381 -19.37 6.77 -25.37
CA PRO A 381 -18.19 6.08 -25.87
C PRO A 381 -18.00 6.43 -27.34
N ALA A 382 -16.75 6.67 -27.75
CA ALA A 382 -16.46 6.86 -29.16
C ALA A 382 -16.79 5.55 -29.90
N THR A 383 -17.42 5.65 -31.07
CA THR A 383 -17.83 4.46 -31.83
C THR A 383 -16.58 3.71 -32.30
N ILE A 384 -16.25 2.57 -31.67
CA ILE A 384 -15.17 1.70 -32.12
C ILE A 384 -15.73 0.78 -33.21
N PRO A 385 -15.06 0.64 -34.38
CA PRO A 385 -15.45 -0.34 -35.39
C PRO A 385 -15.61 -1.74 -34.79
N ASN A 386 -16.68 -2.41 -35.20
CA ASN A 386 -17.38 -3.55 -34.58
C ASN A 386 -16.59 -4.89 -34.47
N THR A 387 -15.26 -4.88 -34.30
CA THR A 387 -14.42 -6.09 -34.46
C THR A 387 -13.42 -6.37 -33.33
N ALA A 388 -13.35 -5.56 -32.27
CA ALA A 388 -12.49 -5.85 -31.12
C ALA A 388 -13.35 -5.96 -29.85
N GLU A 389 -13.10 -6.98 -29.02
CA GLU A 389 -13.61 -7.01 -27.64
C GLU A 389 -13.22 -5.69 -26.98
N VAL A 390 -14.25 -4.91 -26.62
CA VAL A 390 -14.05 -3.60 -26.02
C VAL A 390 -13.54 -3.84 -24.59
N PRO A 391 -12.35 -3.35 -24.22
CA PRO A 391 -11.87 -3.46 -22.85
C PRO A 391 -12.90 -2.86 -21.88
N GLU A 392 -13.02 -3.43 -20.69
CA GLU A 392 -13.99 -3.04 -19.67
C GLU A 392 -13.98 -1.52 -19.44
N ARG A 393 -15.03 -0.83 -19.90
CA ARG A 393 -15.15 0.63 -19.81
C ARG A 393 -15.78 0.97 -18.47
N VAL A 394 -15.08 1.76 -17.67
CA VAL A 394 -15.61 2.22 -16.38
C VAL A 394 -16.67 3.28 -16.59
N ILE A 395 -16.48 4.21 -17.52
CA ILE A 395 -17.50 5.19 -17.88
C ILE A 395 -18.17 4.70 -19.16
N GLU A 396 -19.48 4.51 -19.12
CA GLU A 396 -20.28 4.17 -20.30
C GLU A 396 -20.97 5.41 -20.85
N SER A 397 -21.58 6.23 -20.00
CA SER A 397 -22.16 7.51 -20.43
C SER A 397 -22.31 8.49 -19.27
N ILE A 398 -22.33 9.78 -19.58
CA ILE A 398 -22.70 10.85 -18.66
C ILE A 398 -23.56 11.85 -19.43
N GLU A 399 -24.77 12.09 -18.97
CA GLU A 399 -25.67 13.14 -19.43
C GLU A 399 -26.02 14.05 -18.26
N ALA A 400 -25.95 15.36 -18.48
CA ALA A 400 -26.19 16.35 -17.46
C ALA A 400 -26.87 17.59 -18.01
N ASP A 401 -27.94 18.03 -17.35
CA ASP A 401 -28.61 19.30 -17.61
C ASP A 401 -28.18 20.29 -16.53
N TYR A 402 -27.68 21.46 -16.92
CA TYR A 402 -27.19 22.46 -16.00
C TYR A 402 -27.56 23.89 -16.42
N SER A 403 -27.37 24.84 -15.51
CA SER A 403 -27.50 26.26 -15.79
C SER A 403 -26.46 27.06 -15.02
N LEU A 404 -25.91 28.09 -15.66
CA LEU A 404 -24.92 28.97 -15.08
C LEU A 404 -25.51 30.38 -14.90
N ARG A 405 -25.74 30.78 -13.64
CA ARG A 405 -26.12 32.14 -13.24
C ARG A 405 -24.91 32.85 -12.63
N ASP A 406 -24.97 34.17 -12.50
CA ASP A 406 -23.83 35.00 -12.04
C ASP A 406 -23.21 34.55 -10.72
N GLN A 407 -24.00 33.94 -9.83
CA GLN A 407 -23.55 33.54 -8.49
C GLN A 407 -23.76 32.05 -8.21
N GLN A 408 -24.29 31.28 -9.17
CA GLN A 408 -24.74 29.92 -8.91
C GLN A 408 -24.64 29.07 -10.18
N TRP A 409 -24.00 27.92 -10.07
CA TRP A 409 -24.13 26.82 -11.02
C TRP A 409 -25.15 25.81 -10.49
N SER A 410 -26.10 25.41 -11.30
CA SER A 410 -27.14 24.45 -10.92
C SER A 410 -27.20 23.33 -11.93
N LEU A 411 -26.85 22.13 -11.49
CA LEU A 411 -27.06 20.85 -12.18
C LEU A 411 -28.47 20.36 -11.86
N SER A 412 -29.40 20.51 -12.79
CA SER A 412 -30.81 20.11 -12.60
C SER A 412 -31.04 18.62 -12.79
N LYS A 413 -30.21 17.97 -13.61
CA LYS A 413 -30.27 16.54 -13.89
C LYS A 413 -28.86 16.01 -14.12
N LEU A 414 -28.55 14.88 -13.53
CA LEU A 414 -27.43 14.01 -13.83
C LEU A 414 -27.99 12.63 -14.12
N ALA A 415 -27.49 11.99 -15.16
CA ALA A 415 -27.68 10.57 -15.45
C ALA A 415 -26.37 10.04 -16.01
N ALA A 416 -25.72 9.14 -15.28
CA ALA A 416 -24.44 8.57 -15.68
C ALA A 416 -24.44 7.07 -15.49
N CYS A 417 -23.91 6.34 -16.47
CA CYS A 417 -23.63 4.90 -16.36
C CYS A 417 -22.13 4.74 -16.12
N VAL A 418 -21.74 4.38 -14.90
CA VAL A 418 -20.35 4.25 -14.46
C VAL A 418 -20.16 3.01 -13.59
N PHE A 419 -19.00 2.35 -13.68
CA PHE A 419 -18.69 1.11 -12.97
C PHE A 419 -19.77 0.02 -13.10
N GLY A 420 -20.43 -0.06 -14.27
CA GLY A 420 -21.53 -0.99 -14.54
C GLY A 420 -22.87 -0.66 -13.87
N GLY A 421 -22.97 0.46 -13.14
CA GLY A 421 -24.19 0.92 -12.49
C GLY A 421 -24.61 2.32 -12.93
N GLU A 422 -25.63 2.88 -12.28
CA GLU A 422 -26.22 4.17 -12.62
C GLU A 422 -26.03 5.19 -11.49
N VAL A 423 -25.79 6.46 -11.85
CA VAL A 423 -25.77 7.61 -10.93
C VAL A 423 -26.72 8.66 -11.47
N THR A 424 -27.65 9.11 -10.63
CA THR A 424 -28.60 10.17 -10.97
C THR A 424 -28.66 11.23 -9.89
N GLY A 425 -29.16 12.43 -10.22
CA GLY A 425 -29.41 13.45 -9.20
C GLY A 425 -29.28 14.88 -9.70
N LYS A 426 -29.02 15.78 -8.75
CA LYS A 426 -28.91 17.22 -8.96
C LYS A 426 -27.89 17.82 -7.99
N ALA A 427 -27.33 18.96 -8.36
CA ALA A 427 -26.41 19.69 -7.52
C ALA A 427 -26.56 21.20 -7.73
N THR A 428 -26.22 21.98 -6.72
CA THR A 428 -26.11 23.43 -6.80
C THR A 428 -24.78 23.82 -6.18
N LEU A 429 -24.00 24.63 -6.88
CA LEU A 429 -22.76 25.20 -6.39
C LEU A 429 -22.82 26.72 -6.40
N ALA A 430 -22.62 27.34 -5.24
CA ALA A 430 -22.43 28.79 -5.16
C ALA A 430 -21.06 29.17 -5.76
N LEU A 431 -21.05 30.13 -6.68
CA LEU A 431 -19.83 30.67 -7.31
C LEU A 431 -19.28 31.88 -6.54
N ALA A 432 -20.12 32.54 -5.75
CA ALA A 432 -19.73 33.62 -4.86
C ALA A 432 -19.21 33.08 -3.53
N ALA A 433 -18.42 33.89 -2.81
CA ALA A 433 -17.92 33.58 -1.47
C ALA A 433 -19.04 33.40 -0.42
N LEU A 434 -20.25 33.89 -0.74
CA LEU A 434 -21.45 33.75 0.08
C LEU A 434 -22.48 32.95 -0.71
N GLY A 435 -23.02 31.89 -0.11
CA GLY A 435 -24.01 31.02 -0.72
C GLY A 435 -24.02 29.64 -0.08
N THR A 436 -24.76 28.71 -0.69
CA THR A 436 -24.88 27.33 -0.22
C THR A 436 -24.74 26.38 -1.40
N HIS A 437 -23.88 25.39 -1.24
CA HIS A 437 -23.78 24.23 -2.09
C HIS A 437 -24.79 23.17 -1.62
N GLN A 438 -25.49 22.54 -2.56
CA GLN A 438 -26.39 21.43 -2.29
C GLN A 438 -26.05 20.28 -3.22
N LEU A 439 -25.99 19.07 -2.69
CA LEU A 439 -25.73 17.84 -3.41
C LEU A 439 -26.85 16.85 -3.10
N ASP A 440 -27.51 16.33 -4.12
CA ASP A 440 -28.59 15.35 -4.00
C ASP A 440 -28.40 14.31 -5.11
N LEU A 441 -27.62 13.27 -4.82
CA LEU A 441 -27.28 12.21 -5.77
C LEU A 441 -27.74 10.85 -5.24
N GLN A 442 -28.12 9.98 -6.16
CA GLN A 442 -28.47 8.59 -5.93
C GLN A 442 -27.69 7.72 -6.89
N TRP A 443 -27.31 6.52 -6.46
CA TRP A 443 -26.67 5.55 -7.34
C TRP A 443 -27.16 4.14 -7.08
N SER A 444 -27.10 3.30 -8.11
CA SER A 444 -27.49 1.90 -8.05
C SER A 444 -26.47 1.03 -8.77
N GLU A 445 -26.15 -0.10 -8.15
CA GLU A 445 -25.35 -1.17 -8.75
C GLU A 445 -23.92 -0.78 -9.21
N LEU A 446 -23.30 0.23 -8.58
CA LEU A 446 -21.91 0.59 -8.88
C LEU A 446 -20.95 -0.49 -8.39
N SER A 447 -20.09 -1.03 -9.26
CA SER A 447 -19.10 -2.07 -8.88
C SER A 447 -17.64 -1.58 -8.99
N PRO A 448 -17.20 -0.59 -8.18
CA PRO A 448 -15.82 -0.13 -8.19
C PRO A 448 -14.84 -1.18 -7.65
N VAL A 449 -13.61 -1.18 -8.19
CA VAL A 449 -12.49 -2.00 -7.72
C VAL A 449 -11.53 -1.14 -6.91
N PHE A 450 -11.38 -1.42 -5.63
CA PHE A 450 -10.46 -0.73 -4.74
C PHE A 450 -9.23 -1.59 -4.46
N ASN A 451 -8.05 -0.98 -4.43
CA ASN A 451 -6.84 -1.64 -3.96
C ASN A 451 -6.52 -1.10 -2.56
N ALA A 452 -6.59 -1.96 -1.55
CA ALA A 452 -6.36 -1.58 -0.16
C ALA A 452 -5.23 -2.43 0.46
N ASN A 453 -4.54 -1.85 1.45
CA ASN A 453 -3.63 -2.62 2.31
C ASN A 453 -4.45 -3.19 3.47
N LEU A 454 -4.83 -4.46 3.41
CA LEU A 454 -5.57 -5.12 4.49
C LEU A 454 -4.65 -5.25 5.72
N LEU A 455 -4.95 -4.51 6.78
CA LEU A 455 -4.22 -4.53 8.07
C LEU A 455 -2.71 -4.30 7.93
N SER A 456 -2.26 -3.63 6.87
CA SER A 456 -0.83 -3.50 6.51
C SER A 456 -0.11 -4.83 6.21
N LEU A 457 -0.85 -5.95 6.11
CA LEU A 457 -0.29 -7.30 5.89
C LEU A 457 -0.13 -7.60 4.40
N ALA A 458 -1.08 -7.19 3.57
CA ALA A 458 -1.03 -7.39 2.12
C ALA A 458 -1.87 -6.37 1.35
N LYS A 459 -1.49 -6.16 0.08
CA LYS A 459 -2.33 -5.48 -0.91
C LYS A 459 -3.39 -6.46 -1.40
N VAL A 460 -4.66 -6.13 -1.19
CA VAL A 460 -5.80 -6.91 -1.66
C VAL A 460 -6.70 -6.02 -2.51
N SER A 461 -7.31 -6.62 -3.53
CA SER A 461 -8.41 -6.00 -4.27
C SER A 461 -9.70 -6.20 -3.49
N ILE A 462 -10.44 -5.13 -3.24
CA ILE A 462 -11.77 -5.17 -2.66
C ILE A 462 -12.76 -4.78 -3.77
N THR A 463 -13.72 -5.65 -4.04
CA THR A 463 -14.82 -5.38 -4.97
C THR A 463 -16.15 -5.56 -4.25
N GLY A 464 -17.20 -4.94 -4.77
CA GLY A 464 -18.55 -5.02 -4.21
C GLY A 464 -19.50 -4.15 -5.01
N ILE A 465 -20.78 -4.49 -4.98
CA ILE A 465 -21.84 -3.76 -5.69
C ILE A 465 -22.45 -2.76 -4.71
N SER A 466 -22.27 -1.46 -4.95
CA SER A 466 -22.77 -0.40 -4.09
C SER A 466 -23.98 0.33 -4.69
N SER A 467 -24.97 0.61 -3.85
CA SER A 467 -26.13 1.45 -4.13
C SER A 467 -26.32 2.41 -2.97
N GLY A 468 -26.85 3.61 -3.20
CA GLY A 468 -26.98 4.58 -2.11
C GLY A 468 -27.47 5.94 -2.54
N GLU A 469 -27.48 6.85 -1.58
CA GLU A 469 -27.82 8.25 -1.81
C GLU A 469 -27.03 9.20 -0.91
N ILE A 470 -26.80 10.41 -1.40
CA ILE A 470 -26.16 11.50 -0.67
C ILE A 470 -26.99 12.76 -0.80
N ARG A 471 -27.37 13.33 0.35
CA ARG A 471 -28.07 14.60 0.48
C ARG A 471 -27.27 15.50 1.40
N TRP A 472 -26.50 16.44 0.85
CA TRP A 472 -25.51 17.22 1.59
C TRP A 472 -25.62 18.71 1.29
N THR A 473 -25.49 19.55 2.32
CA THR A 473 -25.57 21.01 2.23
C THR A 473 -24.32 21.63 2.86
N VAL A 474 -23.63 22.49 2.11
CA VAL A 474 -22.35 23.11 2.52
C VAL A 474 -22.38 24.61 2.24
N PRO A 475 -22.21 25.49 3.23
CA PRO A 475 -22.02 26.91 2.96
C PRO A 475 -20.78 27.19 2.11
N ALA A 476 -20.83 28.21 1.26
CA ALA A 476 -19.73 28.57 0.38
C ALA A 476 -18.43 28.84 1.16
N GLY A 477 -17.32 28.25 0.70
CA GLY A 477 -16.01 28.36 1.37
C GLY A 477 -15.88 27.57 2.69
N GLN A 478 -16.83 26.72 3.05
CA GLN A 478 -16.83 25.95 4.31
C GLN A 478 -16.71 24.43 4.10
N TRP A 479 -16.18 23.98 2.94
CA TRP A 479 -16.03 22.55 2.60
C TRP A 479 -15.16 21.76 3.58
N ASP A 480 -14.16 22.42 4.19
CA ASP A 480 -13.25 21.78 5.12
C ASP A 480 -13.81 21.69 6.54
N LEU A 481 -14.92 22.38 6.85
CA LEU A 481 -15.47 22.55 8.20
C LEU A 481 -16.79 21.78 8.37
N PRO A 482 -16.76 20.49 8.71
CA PRO A 482 -17.95 19.66 8.91
C PRO A 482 -18.98 20.23 9.89
N ALA A 483 -18.56 21.00 10.90
CA ALA A 483 -19.51 21.64 11.85
C ALA A 483 -20.44 22.68 11.21
N LYS A 484 -20.12 23.16 10.00
CA LYS A 484 -20.94 24.10 9.23
C LYS A 484 -21.77 23.43 8.15
N GLN A 485 -21.74 22.10 8.10
CA GLN A 485 -22.38 21.30 7.06
C GLN A 485 -23.51 20.49 7.68
N ASP A 486 -24.54 20.23 6.88
CA ASP A 486 -25.64 19.35 7.26
C ASP A 486 -25.90 18.36 6.12
N GLY A 487 -26.09 17.09 6.45
CA GLY A 487 -26.35 16.10 5.41
C GLY A 487 -26.48 14.67 5.89
N MET A 488 -26.82 13.81 4.94
CA MET A 488 -26.95 12.38 5.10
C MET A 488 -26.35 11.67 3.88
N LEU A 489 -25.70 10.54 4.13
CA LEU A 489 -25.15 9.63 3.13
C LEU A 489 -25.56 8.22 3.53
N GLU A 490 -26.24 7.50 2.66
CA GLU A 490 -26.61 6.10 2.84
C GLU A 490 -25.96 5.27 1.74
N ILE A 491 -25.31 4.16 2.10
CA ILE A 491 -24.62 3.26 1.19
C ILE A 491 -24.98 1.83 1.57
N ALA A 492 -25.43 1.03 0.63
CA ALA A 492 -25.51 -0.43 0.74
C ALA A 492 -24.50 -1.03 -0.21
N VAL A 493 -23.63 -1.90 0.27
CA VAL A 493 -22.64 -2.64 -0.51
C VAL A 493 -22.95 -4.13 -0.37
N SER A 494 -23.23 -4.80 -1.48
CA SER A 494 -23.51 -6.23 -1.52
C SER A 494 -22.41 -7.00 -2.26
N SER A 495 -22.33 -8.30 -1.99
CA SER A 495 -21.35 -9.22 -2.58
C SER A 495 -19.92 -8.68 -2.48
N ILE A 496 -19.56 -8.18 -1.29
CA ILE A 496 -18.22 -7.70 -1.00
C ILE A 496 -17.26 -8.87 -1.17
N LYS A 497 -16.21 -8.69 -1.94
CA LYS A 497 -15.13 -9.66 -2.11
C LYS A 497 -13.81 -9.05 -1.70
N ILE A 498 -13.01 -9.82 -0.98
CA ILE A 498 -11.62 -9.47 -0.63
C ILE A 498 -10.72 -10.48 -1.33
N GLY A 499 -9.94 -10.01 -2.30
CA GLY A 499 -9.25 -10.88 -3.25
C GLY A 499 -10.28 -11.64 -4.09
N GLY A 500 -10.34 -12.96 -3.92
CA GLY A 500 -11.30 -13.83 -4.60
C GLY A 500 -12.47 -14.31 -3.74
N ALA A 501 -12.40 -14.12 -2.42
CA ALA A 501 -13.38 -14.68 -1.49
C ALA A 501 -14.50 -13.67 -1.20
N GLU A 502 -15.73 -14.13 -1.23
CA GLU A 502 -16.91 -13.33 -0.86
C GLU A 502 -17.05 -13.27 0.65
N VAL A 503 -17.10 -12.05 1.18
CA VAL A 503 -17.13 -11.78 2.62
C VAL A 503 -18.50 -11.29 3.08
N GLY A 504 -19.44 -10.96 2.20
CA GLY A 504 -20.82 -10.64 2.56
C GLY A 504 -21.26 -9.22 2.19
N ASP A 505 -22.14 -8.63 3.00
CA ASP A 505 -22.86 -7.39 2.69
C ASP A 505 -22.75 -6.36 3.83
N LEU A 506 -22.81 -5.07 3.50
CA LEU A 506 -22.70 -3.98 4.47
C LEU A 506 -23.62 -2.81 4.09
N ARG A 507 -24.37 -2.28 5.04
CA ARG A 507 -25.06 -0.99 4.96
C ARG A 507 -24.35 0.02 5.84
N MET A 508 -24.20 1.24 5.36
CA MET A 508 -23.58 2.35 6.06
C MET A 508 -24.47 3.59 5.93
N SER A 509 -24.62 4.33 7.02
CA SER A 509 -25.27 5.63 7.07
C SER A 509 -24.36 6.62 7.79
N VAL A 510 -24.19 7.81 7.21
CA VAL A 510 -23.46 8.92 7.80
C VAL A 510 -24.41 10.10 7.87
N VAL A 511 -24.61 10.64 9.07
CA VAL A 511 -25.49 11.79 9.32
C VAL A 511 -24.67 12.87 10.00
N ASN A 512 -24.68 14.07 9.42
CA ASN A 512 -24.12 15.27 10.04
C ASN A 512 -25.26 16.24 10.33
N ARG A 513 -25.55 16.45 11.62
CA ARG A 513 -26.60 17.37 12.09
C ARG A 513 -26.27 17.85 13.50
N ASP A 514 -26.62 19.08 13.82
CA ASP A 514 -26.47 19.64 15.18
C ASP A 514 -25.02 19.53 15.72
N GLN A 515 -24.03 19.75 14.83
CA GLN A 515 -22.59 19.62 15.14
C GLN A 515 -22.18 18.21 15.61
N LYS A 516 -22.95 17.20 15.24
CA LYS A 516 -22.70 15.79 15.54
C LYS A 516 -22.62 15.02 14.23
N LEU A 517 -21.48 14.37 14.00
CA LEU A 517 -21.31 13.40 12.91
C LEU A 517 -21.52 12.01 13.49
N GLN A 518 -22.57 11.33 13.03
CA GLN A 518 -22.86 9.95 13.38
C GLN A 518 -22.61 9.06 12.17
N LEU A 519 -21.81 8.02 12.33
CA LEU A 519 -21.64 6.96 11.35
C LEU A 519 -22.19 5.67 11.96
N SER A 520 -23.05 4.98 11.23
CA SER A 520 -23.52 3.64 11.57
C SER A 520 -23.31 2.73 10.38
N ALA A 521 -22.66 1.59 10.58
CA ALA A 521 -22.58 0.53 9.58
C ALA A 521 -23.08 -0.78 10.18
N GLU A 522 -23.85 -1.56 9.43
CA GLU A 522 -24.38 -2.86 9.84
C GLU A 522 -24.44 -3.82 8.65
N GLY A 523 -24.18 -5.11 8.86
CA GLY A 523 -24.20 -6.08 7.77
C GLY A 523 -23.82 -7.48 8.20
N ASP A 524 -23.90 -8.44 7.28
CA ASP A 524 -23.37 -9.79 7.47
C ASP A 524 -22.00 -9.85 6.79
N LEU A 525 -20.94 -9.90 7.61
CA LEU A 525 -19.58 -10.05 7.12
C LEU A 525 -18.97 -11.32 7.68
N PHE A 526 -18.28 -12.08 6.83
CA PHE A 526 -17.65 -13.35 7.17
C PHE A 526 -18.65 -14.36 7.79
N GLY A 527 -19.92 -14.30 7.39
CA GLY A 527 -21.00 -15.17 7.85
C GLY A 527 -21.49 -14.87 9.27
N GLY A 528 -21.33 -13.63 9.74
CA GLY A 528 -21.80 -13.14 11.04
C GLY A 528 -22.14 -11.64 11.03
N ASP A 529 -22.91 -11.19 12.02
CA ASP A 529 -23.41 -9.82 12.06
C ASP A 529 -22.33 -8.85 12.54
N VAL A 530 -22.00 -7.84 11.74
CA VAL A 530 -21.09 -6.74 12.10
C VAL A 530 -21.89 -5.45 12.27
N THR A 531 -21.59 -4.69 13.32
CA THR A 531 -22.14 -3.36 13.55
C THR A 531 -21.04 -2.42 14.00
N VAL A 532 -21.00 -1.22 13.44
CA VAL A 532 -20.07 -0.15 13.78
C VAL A 532 -20.90 1.11 14.02
N ILE A 533 -20.80 1.70 15.20
CA ILE A 533 -21.47 2.97 15.52
C ILE A 533 -20.42 3.94 16.03
N THR A 534 -20.19 5.02 15.30
CA THR A 534 -19.26 6.08 15.65
C THR A 534 -20.01 7.38 15.87
N THR A 535 -19.67 8.11 16.92
CA THR A 535 -20.30 9.40 17.22
C THR A 535 -19.25 10.46 17.53
N ALA A 536 -19.13 11.42 16.64
CA ALA A 536 -18.20 12.53 16.71
C ALA A 536 -18.90 13.85 17.05
N ALA A 537 -18.50 14.45 18.17
CA ALA A 537 -18.79 15.85 18.46
C ALA A 537 -17.84 16.72 17.63
N ILE A 538 -18.39 17.57 16.77
CA ILE A 538 -17.62 18.41 15.86
C ILE A 538 -17.60 19.83 16.40
N THR A 539 -16.46 20.51 16.38
CA THR A 539 -16.36 21.93 16.74
C THR A 539 -16.24 22.79 15.49
N GLU A 540 -16.45 24.10 15.61
CA GLU A 540 -16.33 25.04 14.49
C GLU A 540 -14.94 25.06 13.82
N LYS A 541 -13.91 24.52 14.48
CA LYS A 541 -12.54 24.44 13.96
C LYS A 541 -12.16 23.04 13.49
N THR A 542 -13.00 22.04 13.74
CA THR A 542 -12.71 20.66 13.38
C THR A 542 -12.77 20.54 11.86
N THR A 543 -11.71 19.99 11.27
CA THR A 543 -11.65 19.71 9.84
C THR A 543 -12.01 18.26 9.53
N TRP A 544 -12.36 17.95 8.28
CA TRP A 544 -12.51 16.55 7.85
C TRP A 544 -11.24 15.71 8.09
N GLN A 545 -10.05 16.32 7.96
CA GLN A 545 -8.79 15.63 8.23
C GLN A 545 -8.63 15.26 9.71
N ASP A 546 -9.11 16.11 10.63
CA ASP A 546 -9.11 15.81 12.06
C ASP A 546 -10.03 14.63 12.39
N LEU A 547 -11.22 14.58 11.78
CA LEU A 547 -12.18 13.49 11.95
C LEU A 547 -11.65 12.14 11.44
N MET A 548 -10.95 12.13 10.30
CA MET A 548 -10.38 10.91 9.73
C MET A 548 -9.18 10.37 10.54
N ARG A 549 -8.52 11.23 11.33
CA ARG A 549 -7.38 10.83 12.18
C ARG A 549 -7.82 10.35 13.56
N ASN A 550 -8.88 10.94 14.11
CA ASN A 550 -9.31 10.71 15.49
C ASN A 550 -10.81 10.36 15.53
N PRO A 551 -11.20 9.08 15.36
CA PRO A 551 -12.58 8.68 15.53
C PRO A 551 -12.99 8.87 17.00
N ILE A 552 -13.96 9.75 17.22
CA ILE A 552 -14.53 10.01 18.53
C ILE A 552 -15.57 8.92 18.78
N ASN A 553 -15.41 8.20 19.88
CA ASN A 553 -16.31 7.16 20.39
C ASN A 553 -16.90 6.22 19.32
N ALA A 554 -16.21 5.12 19.06
CA ALA A 554 -16.70 4.07 18.18
C ALA A 554 -17.01 2.79 18.97
N ARG A 555 -18.20 2.24 18.77
CA ARG A 555 -18.57 0.89 19.24
C ARG A 555 -18.60 -0.03 18.04
N VAL A 556 -17.74 -1.04 18.05
CA VAL A 556 -17.68 -2.08 17.02
C VAL A 556 -18.12 -3.38 17.67
N SER A 557 -19.10 -4.06 17.08
CA SER A 557 -19.50 -5.40 17.47
C SER A 557 -19.51 -6.31 16.26
N ALA A 558 -19.04 -7.55 16.43
CA ALA A 558 -19.07 -8.58 15.43
C ALA A 558 -19.55 -9.86 16.11
N ASN A 559 -20.63 -10.47 15.63
CA ASN A 559 -21.28 -11.61 16.27
C ASN A 559 -21.21 -12.84 15.38
N SER A 560 -20.72 -13.96 15.91
CA SER A 560 -20.65 -15.24 15.19
C SER A 560 -19.89 -15.23 13.85
N ILE A 561 -18.85 -14.41 13.72
CA ILE A 561 -17.97 -14.38 12.56
C ILE A 561 -17.31 -15.75 12.34
N GLN A 562 -17.36 -16.30 11.13
CA GLN A 562 -16.81 -17.61 10.80
C GLN A 562 -15.29 -17.52 10.57
N LEU A 563 -14.51 -18.26 11.35
CA LEU A 563 -13.05 -18.21 11.28
C LEU A 563 -12.49 -18.74 9.95
N ASP A 564 -13.15 -19.72 9.34
CA ASP A 564 -12.77 -20.27 8.03
C ASP A 564 -12.86 -19.21 6.92
N GLN A 565 -13.87 -18.34 6.97
CA GLN A 565 -14.00 -17.24 6.01
C GLN A 565 -12.94 -16.15 6.22
N ILE A 566 -12.54 -15.89 7.48
CA ILE A 566 -11.39 -14.99 7.75
C ILE A 566 -10.10 -15.59 7.20
N VAL A 567 -9.86 -16.89 7.41
CA VAL A 567 -8.64 -17.55 6.94
C VAL A 567 -8.54 -17.52 5.41
N GLU A 568 -9.65 -17.66 4.70
CA GLU A 568 -9.68 -17.64 3.23
C GLU A 568 -9.21 -16.30 2.62
N VAL A 569 -9.46 -15.17 3.30
CA VAL A 569 -9.02 -13.84 2.83
C VAL A 569 -7.60 -13.48 3.29
N LEU A 570 -7.02 -14.23 4.23
CA LEU A 570 -5.68 -13.93 4.72
C LEU A 570 -4.63 -14.37 3.71
N PRO A 571 -3.62 -13.53 3.43
CA PRO A 571 -2.54 -13.92 2.52
C PRO A 571 -1.69 -15.05 3.14
N ALA A 572 -1.16 -15.93 2.29
CA ALA A 572 -0.29 -17.04 2.71
C ALA A 572 0.97 -16.59 3.48
N SER A 573 1.34 -15.30 3.40
CA SER A 573 2.42 -14.73 4.21
C SER A 573 2.09 -14.65 5.70
N VAL A 574 0.80 -14.56 6.06
CA VAL A 574 0.33 -14.49 7.45
C VAL A 574 0.11 -15.89 8.02
N LEU A 575 -0.45 -16.79 7.20
CA LEU A 575 -0.67 -18.20 7.54
C LEU A 575 0.08 -19.11 6.56
N PRO A 576 1.40 -19.33 6.77
CA PRO A 576 2.23 -20.08 5.82
C PRO A 576 1.94 -21.58 5.78
N ASP A 577 1.25 -22.12 6.79
CA ASP A 577 0.91 -23.54 6.86
C ASP A 577 -0.55 -23.76 6.45
N SER A 578 -0.75 -24.45 5.32
CA SER A 578 -2.06 -24.88 4.79
C SER A 578 -2.94 -25.66 5.78
N ARG A 579 -2.41 -26.09 6.93
CA ARG A 579 -3.24 -26.67 8.00
C ARG A 579 -4.30 -25.69 8.49
N TYR A 580 -4.00 -24.39 8.50
CA TYR A 580 -4.92 -23.36 9.00
C TYR A 580 -6.14 -23.18 8.10
N ASP A 581 -6.09 -23.62 6.84
CA ASP A 581 -7.25 -23.67 5.93
C ASP A 581 -8.37 -24.58 6.47
N ARG A 582 -8.06 -25.44 7.45
CA ARG A 582 -9.03 -26.31 8.14
C ARG A 582 -9.49 -25.76 9.49
N LEU A 583 -9.08 -24.54 9.84
CA LEU A 583 -9.51 -23.86 11.05
C LEU A 583 -10.98 -23.48 10.88
N LYS A 584 -11.81 -23.95 11.81
CA LYS A 584 -13.23 -23.63 11.88
C LYS A 584 -13.54 -23.09 13.26
N GLY A 585 -14.62 -22.35 13.38
CA GLY A 585 -15.10 -21.81 14.65
C GLY A 585 -15.80 -20.48 14.45
N ARG A 586 -16.25 -19.89 15.55
CA ARG A 586 -16.92 -18.59 15.53
C ARG A 586 -16.20 -17.60 16.42
N LEU A 587 -16.10 -16.36 15.97
CA LEU A 587 -15.59 -15.23 16.71
C LEU A 587 -16.74 -14.25 17.00
N THR A 588 -16.92 -13.92 18.27
CA THR A 588 -17.70 -12.77 18.69
C THR A 588 -16.73 -11.74 19.25
N ALA A 589 -16.86 -10.48 18.86
CA ALA A 589 -15.99 -9.40 19.27
C ALA A 589 -16.81 -8.16 19.58
N GLU A 590 -16.49 -7.47 20.65
CA GLU A 590 -17.01 -6.14 20.98
C GLU A 590 -15.83 -5.24 21.36
N ALA A 591 -15.79 -4.05 20.77
CA ALA A 591 -14.76 -3.06 21.01
C ALA A 591 -15.40 -1.68 21.23
N ASN A 592 -15.07 -1.04 22.34
CA ASN A 592 -15.43 0.34 22.62
C ASN A 592 -14.17 1.19 22.53
N LEU A 593 -14.06 1.98 21.47
CA LEU A 593 -12.92 2.84 21.13
C LEU A 593 -13.22 4.27 21.57
N THR A 594 -12.31 4.88 22.33
CA THR A 594 -12.38 6.29 22.76
C THR A 594 -11.09 6.99 22.34
N ALA A 595 -11.19 8.07 21.55
CA ALA A 595 -10.04 8.90 21.19
C ALA A 595 -10.33 10.39 21.46
N PRO A 596 -9.44 11.12 22.15
CA PRO A 596 -9.62 12.54 22.41
C PRO A 596 -9.35 13.40 21.17
N LEU A 597 -10.25 14.34 20.88
CA LEU A 597 -10.20 15.29 19.75
C LEU A 597 -8.92 16.16 19.67
N GLN A 598 -8.25 16.41 20.80
CA GLN A 598 -7.13 17.35 20.89
C GLN A 598 -5.76 16.67 20.81
N SER A 599 -5.71 15.34 20.65
CA SER A 599 -4.46 14.62 20.49
C SER A 599 -3.95 14.74 19.07
N VAL A 600 -2.93 15.59 18.87
CA VAL A 600 -2.22 15.76 17.59
C VAL A 600 -1.37 14.51 17.26
N SER A 601 -1.12 13.62 18.23
CA SER A 601 -0.46 12.33 18.01
C SER A 601 -1.46 11.18 17.98
N SER A 602 -1.21 10.19 17.12
CA SER A 602 -1.94 8.92 17.03
C SER A 602 -1.72 7.99 18.25
N GLU A 603 -1.20 8.53 19.36
CA GLU A 603 -0.76 7.76 20.51
C GLU A 603 -1.86 7.60 21.58
N GLN A 604 -2.93 8.39 21.59
CA GLN A 604 -3.91 8.38 22.71
C GLN A 604 -5.20 7.60 22.44
N VAL A 605 -5.21 6.62 21.52
CA VAL A 605 -6.40 5.78 21.32
C VAL A 605 -6.54 4.80 22.48
N GLU A 606 -7.65 4.88 23.20
CA GLU A 606 -8.04 3.89 24.20
C GLU A 606 -9.11 2.96 23.62
N ALA A 607 -9.02 1.65 23.88
CA ALA A 607 -10.06 0.71 23.50
C ALA A 607 -10.29 -0.34 24.57
N ASP A 608 -11.54 -0.64 24.90
CA ASP A 608 -11.91 -1.83 25.69
C ASP A 608 -12.39 -2.91 24.72
N LEU A 609 -11.78 -4.10 24.77
CA LEU A 609 -11.99 -5.21 23.85
C LEU A 609 -12.52 -6.44 24.61
N GLN A 610 -13.59 -7.04 24.11
CA GLN A 610 -14.11 -8.33 24.56
C GLN A 610 -14.21 -9.25 23.34
N LEU A 611 -13.54 -10.39 23.38
CA LEU A 611 -13.58 -11.39 22.31
C LEU A 611 -14.04 -12.72 22.90
N ARG A 612 -14.84 -13.48 22.15
CA ARG A 612 -15.22 -14.84 22.46
C ARG A 612 -15.02 -15.73 21.25
N LEU A 613 -14.27 -16.80 21.41
CA LEU A 613 -14.07 -17.82 20.40
C LEU A 613 -14.88 -19.05 20.77
N ASP A 614 -15.81 -19.44 19.92
CA ASP A 614 -16.72 -20.56 20.14
C ASP A 614 -16.41 -21.70 19.16
N ASN A 615 -16.37 -22.92 19.68
CA ASN A 615 -16.19 -24.14 18.90
C ASN A 615 -15.02 -24.11 17.89
N VAL A 616 -13.86 -23.57 18.29
CA VAL A 616 -12.68 -23.55 17.41
C VAL A 616 -12.09 -24.95 17.26
N ALA A 617 -11.96 -25.41 16.02
CA ALA A 617 -11.42 -26.71 15.67
C ALA A 617 -10.41 -26.60 14.52
N LEU A 618 -9.43 -27.50 14.50
CA LEU A 618 -8.48 -27.65 13.40
C LEU A 618 -8.67 -29.03 12.77
N GLY A 619 -9.39 -29.07 11.64
CA GLY A 619 -9.83 -30.34 11.05
C GLY A 619 -10.75 -31.13 12.00
N PRO A 620 -10.43 -32.39 12.36
CA PRO A 620 -11.25 -33.18 13.28
C PRO A 620 -11.00 -32.87 14.77
N VAL A 621 -9.97 -32.06 15.09
CA VAL A 621 -9.58 -31.82 16.49
C VAL A 621 -10.21 -30.55 17.01
N GLN A 622 -11.06 -30.68 18.04
CA GLN A 622 -11.62 -29.54 18.75
C GLN A 622 -10.55 -28.89 19.65
N LEU A 623 -10.20 -27.64 19.36
CA LEU A 623 -9.20 -26.90 20.12
C LEU A 623 -9.83 -26.19 21.32
N THR A 624 -11.00 -25.58 21.16
CA THR A 624 -11.74 -24.96 22.27
C THR A 624 -13.24 -25.01 22.02
N ASN A 625 -14.04 -25.19 23.06
CA ASN A 625 -15.49 -25.03 22.99
C ASN A 625 -15.92 -23.57 23.23
N GLY A 626 -15.05 -22.80 23.88
CA GLY A 626 -15.34 -21.46 24.37
C GLY A 626 -14.10 -20.88 25.02
N LEU A 627 -13.62 -19.75 24.49
CA LEU A 627 -12.52 -18.96 25.03
C LEU A 627 -12.91 -17.49 25.06
N GLU A 628 -12.88 -16.88 26.23
CA GLU A 628 -13.18 -15.47 26.43
C GLU A 628 -11.88 -14.68 26.64
N ILE A 629 -11.78 -13.52 26.00
CA ILE A 629 -10.63 -12.64 26.04
C ILE A 629 -11.13 -11.23 26.36
N SER A 630 -10.69 -10.65 27.47
CA SER A 630 -10.91 -9.24 27.79
C SER A 630 -9.57 -8.52 27.78
N ALA A 631 -9.48 -7.43 27.01
CA ALA A 631 -8.26 -6.67 26.85
C ALA A 631 -8.54 -5.17 26.74
N ARG A 632 -7.52 -4.35 27.00
CA ARG A 632 -7.56 -2.89 26.90
C ARG A 632 -6.39 -2.39 26.08
N LEU A 633 -6.65 -1.62 25.04
CA LEU A 633 -5.64 -0.91 24.26
C LEU A 633 -5.45 0.47 24.86
N ARG A 634 -4.21 0.84 25.20
CA ARG A 634 -3.82 2.22 25.58
C ARG A 634 -2.40 2.48 25.09
N ASP A 635 -2.16 3.62 24.46
CA ASP A 635 -0.81 3.98 23.98
C ASP A 635 -0.16 2.91 23.10
N GLN A 636 -0.96 2.26 22.23
CA GLN A 636 -0.57 1.13 21.36
C GLN A 636 -0.13 -0.14 22.12
N ILE A 637 -0.42 -0.20 23.42
CA ILE A 637 -0.18 -1.35 24.27
C ILE A 637 -1.51 -2.03 24.60
N VAL A 638 -1.59 -3.31 24.31
CA VAL A 638 -2.69 -4.19 24.69
C VAL A 638 -2.41 -4.78 26.07
N TRP A 639 -3.19 -4.37 27.05
CA TRP A 639 -3.28 -5.00 28.36
C TRP A 639 -4.29 -6.13 28.27
N ILE A 640 -3.83 -7.37 28.39
CA ILE A 640 -4.68 -8.55 28.38
C ILE A 640 -5.10 -8.78 29.83
N ASP A 641 -6.28 -8.30 30.18
CA ASP A 641 -6.80 -8.41 31.55
C ASP A 641 -7.11 -9.86 31.90
N ARG A 642 -7.65 -10.62 30.93
CA ARG A 642 -7.97 -12.02 31.10
C ARG A 642 -8.14 -12.72 29.75
N ILE A 643 -7.55 -13.90 29.63
CA ILE A 643 -7.95 -14.94 28.68
C ILE A 643 -8.42 -16.10 29.55
N SER A 644 -9.63 -16.62 29.35
CA SER A 644 -10.07 -17.81 30.08
C SER A 644 -11.08 -18.64 29.32
N GLY A 645 -11.01 -19.95 29.50
CA GLY A 645 -11.97 -20.86 28.90
C GLY A 645 -11.43 -22.28 28.81
N THR A 646 -11.86 -22.99 27.78
CA THR A 646 -11.39 -24.35 27.49
C THR A 646 -10.32 -24.33 26.41
N TYR A 647 -9.33 -25.22 26.50
CA TYR A 647 -8.35 -25.44 25.44
C TYR A 647 -7.87 -26.89 25.49
N ALA A 648 -7.91 -27.59 24.36
CA ALA A 648 -7.53 -29.00 24.22
C ALA A 648 -8.18 -29.87 25.32
N GLY A 649 -9.49 -29.71 25.54
CA GLY A 649 -10.24 -30.43 26.58
C GLY A 649 -10.00 -29.97 28.04
N GLY A 650 -8.97 -29.18 28.31
CA GLY A 650 -8.65 -28.64 29.65
C GLY A 650 -9.06 -27.18 29.83
N ARG A 651 -8.53 -26.55 30.90
CA ARG A 651 -8.73 -25.13 31.20
C ARG A 651 -7.48 -24.30 30.95
N ILE A 652 -7.69 -23.09 30.45
CA ILE A 652 -6.64 -22.11 30.19
C ILE A 652 -7.00 -20.79 30.85
N GLU A 653 -6.02 -20.13 31.47
CA GLU A 653 -6.12 -18.79 32.02
C GLU A 653 -4.86 -18.01 31.64
N ALA A 654 -4.97 -16.77 31.16
CA ALA A 654 -3.80 -15.94 30.91
C ALA A 654 -4.06 -14.45 31.19
N THR A 655 -3.00 -13.73 31.52
CA THR A 655 -3.00 -12.26 31.69
C THR A 655 -1.67 -11.69 31.19
N GLY A 656 -1.62 -10.43 30.78
CA GLY A 656 -0.35 -9.85 30.37
C GLY A 656 -0.45 -8.51 29.68
N ARG A 657 0.63 -8.17 28.97
CA ARG A 657 0.80 -6.91 28.25
C ARG A 657 1.53 -7.15 26.94
N TRP A 658 1.05 -6.57 25.85
CA TRP A 658 1.59 -6.72 24.52
C TRP A 658 1.72 -5.36 23.82
N ASP A 659 2.86 -5.05 23.21
CA ASP A 659 3.15 -3.79 22.53
C ASP A 659 3.17 -4.00 21.01
N TRP A 660 2.27 -3.36 20.27
CA TRP A 660 2.11 -3.51 18.82
C TRP A 660 2.78 -2.40 18.00
N LYS A 661 3.74 -1.66 18.56
CA LYS A 661 4.49 -0.63 17.80
C LYS A 661 5.13 -1.21 16.54
N SER A 662 5.08 -0.45 15.44
CA SER A 662 5.51 -0.90 14.10
C SER A 662 6.96 -1.40 14.01
N GLN A 663 7.82 -1.02 14.95
CA GLN A 663 9.20 -1.47 15.03
C GLN A 663 9.36 -2.87 15.68
N ALA A 664 8.31 -3.43 16.28
CA ALA A 664 8.34 -4.70 17.00
C ALA A 664 7.99 -5.92 16.13
N GLY A 665 7.86 -5.74 14.81
CA GLY A 665 7.45 -6.79 13.87
C GLY A 665 5.93 -7.04 13.84
N PRO A 666 5.45 -7.94 12.98
CA PRO A 666 4.01 -8.15 12.74
C PRO A 666 3.22 -8.66 13.96
N VAL A 667 3.90 -9.19 14.96
CA VAL A 667 3.28 -9.78 16.17
C VAL A 667 3.39 -8.83 17.37
N GLY A 668 4.24 -7.80 17.31
CA GLY A 668 4.57 -6.93 18.44
C GLY A 668 5.35 -7.63 19.56
N ASN A 669 5.83 -6.90 20.57
CA ASN A 669 6.61 -7.46 21.67
C ASN A 669 5.81 -7.45 22.98
N GLY A 670 5.79 -8.54 23.73
CA GLY A 670 5.04 -8.56 24.99
C GLY A 670 5.43 -9.64 25.98
N ARG A 671 4.60 -9.75 27.03
CA ARG A 671 4.65 -10.78 28.06
C ARG A 671 3.24 -11.22 28.43
N LEU A 672 3.04 -12.53 28.48
CA LEU A 672 1.83 -13.21 28.94
C LEU A 672 2.20 -14.22 30.03
N GLU A 673 1.43 -14.25 31.10
CA GLU A 673 1.45 -15.28 32.11
C GLU A 673 0.28 -16.21 31.86
N LEU A 674 0.57 -17.49 31.63
CA LEU A 674 -0.35 -18.50 31.17
C LEU A 674 -0.40 -19.63 32.22
N ARG A 675 -1.60 -20.01 32.63
CA ARG A 675 -1.87 -21.17 33.46
C ARG A 675 -2.74 -22.14 32.68
N VAL A 676 -2.32 -23.39 32.61
CA VAL A 676 -3.07 -24.47 31.97
C VAL A 676 -3.33 -25.57 32.98
N ALA A 677 -4.51 -26.18 32.90
CA ALA A 677 -4.92 -27.26 33.79
C ALA A 677 -5.62 -28.37 33.00
N ALA A 678 -5.04 -29.58 33.08
CA ALA A 678 -5.54 -30.81 32.47
C ALA A 678 -5.86 -30.68 30.97
N ILE A 679 -4.99 -30.01 30.20
CA ILE A 679 -5.12 -29.94 28.74
C ILE A 679 -4.60 -31.23 28.11
N ASP A 680 -5.26 -31.78 27.12
CA ASP A 680 -4.77 -32.92 26.35
C ASP A 680 -3.54 -32.51 25.54
N ALA A 681 -2.40 -33.16 25.80
CA ALA A 681 -1.13 -32.81 25.19
C ALA A 681 -1.15 -33.02 23.67
N SER A 682 -1.78 -34.10 23.20
CA SER A 682 -1.89 -34.43 21.78
C SER A 682 -2.68 -33.34 21.03
N GLN A 683 -3.82 -32.90 21.59
CA GLN A 683 -4.67 -31.87 21.00
C GLN A 683 -4.00 -30.49 21.04
N ALA A 684 -3.37 -30.14 22.16
CA ALA A 684 -2.68 -28.86 22.32
C ALA A 684 -1.55 -28.70 21.29
N MET A 685 -0.81 -29.76 20.99
CA MET A 685 0.29 -29.70 20.03
C MET A 685 -0.14 -29.61 18.57
N GLN A 686 -1.43 -29.80 18.23
CA GLN A 686 -1.91 -29.69 16.84
C GLN A 686 -1.64 -28.29 16.23
N LEU A 687 -1.71 -27.23 17.04
CA LEU A 687 -1.41 -25.86 16.62
C LEU A 687 0.08 -25.59 16.40
N ILE A 688 0.97 -26.48 16.85
CA ILE A 688 2.42 -26.31 16.75
C ILE A 688 2.97 -27.31 15.72
N SER A 689 2.73 -28.60 15.95
CA SER A 689 3.23 -29.72 15.15
C SER A 689 2.31 -30.92 15.21
N LYS A 690 1.74 -31.30 14.05
CA LYS A 690 0.95 -32.53 13.88
C LYS A 690 1.75 -33.79 14.24
N SER A 691 3.03 -33.87 13.85
CA SER A 691 3.83 -35.07 14.10
C SER A 691 4.23 -35.23 15.56
N LEU A 692 4.42 -34.12 16.28
CA LEU A 692 4.62 -34.17 17.72
C LEU A 692 3.32 -34.55 18.44
N ALA A 693 2.18 -34.00 18.00
CA ALA A 693 0.86 -34.35 18.51
C ALA A 693 0.55 -35.85 18.39
N GLU A 694 0.94 -36.51 17.29
CA GLU A 694 0.79 -37.97 17.10
C GLU A 694 1.83 -38.80 17.88
N SER A 695 2.74 -38.16 18.61
CA SER A 695 3.82 -38.82 19.35
C SER A 695 3.63 -38.75 20.86
N ILE A 696 2.73 -37.90 21.34
CA ILE A 696 2.51 -37.64 22.76
C ILE A 696 1.05 -37.87 23.10
N ASP A 697 0.81 -38.47 24.26
CA ASP A 697 -0.50 -38.56 24.89
C ASP A 697 -0.39 -38.13 26.36
N GLY A 698 -1.53 -37.86 26.98
CA GLY A 698 -1.64 -37.52 28.40
C GLY A 698 -2.16 -36.10 28.62
N THR A 699 -2.26 -35.73 29.90
CA THR A 699 -2.83 -34.44 30.32
C THR A 699 -1.75 -33.53 30.89
N LEU A 700 -1.67 -32.29 30.42
CA LEU A 700 -0.69 -31.29 30.79
C LEU A 700 -1.32 -30.22 31.71
N SER A 701 -0.64 -29.88 32.78
CA SER A 701 -0.95 -28.75 33.67
C SER A 701 0.32 -27.95 33.93
N GLY A 702 0.25 -26.63 34.11
CA GLY A 702 1.46 -25.86 34.34
C GLY A 702 1.26 -24.36 34.32
N ASN A 703 2.34 -23.66 34.64
CA ASN A 703 2.42 -22.20 34.55
C ASN A 703 3.56 -21.84 33.60
N LEU A 704 3.24 -21.08 32.56
CA LEU A 704 4.15 -20.66 31.51
C LEU A 704 4.17 -19.15 31.42
N ARG A 705 5.35 -18.57 31.19
CA ARG A 705 5.52 -17.17 30.85
C ARG A 705 5.92 -17.09 29.39
N VAL A 706 5.07 -16.51 28.56
CA VAL A 706 5.33 -16.27 27.14
C VAL A 706 5.83 -14.84 26.98
N THR A 707 6.91 -14.64 26.23
CA THR A 707 7.48 -13.33 25.91
C THR A 707 7.92 -13.30 24.46
N GLY A 708 7.97 -12.12 23.84
CA GLY A 708 8.62 -11.95 22.55
C GLY A 708 7.72 -11.32 21.50
N GLY A 709 8.16 -11.40 20.25
CA GLY A 709 7.48 -10.84 19.08
C GLY A 709 7.58 -11.72 17.85
N GLU A 710 8.48 -11.43 16.90
CA GLU A 710 8.69 -12.34 15.76
C GLU A 710 9.02 -13.78 16.19
N GLN A 711 9.78 -13.90 17.28
CA GLN A 711 9.99 -15.15 18.01
C GLN A 711 9.29 -15.07 19.36
N LEU A 712 8.27 -15.91 19.55
CA LEU A 712 7.61 -16.14 20.83
C LEU A 712 8.46 -17.12 21.63
N ARG A 713 8.69 -16.84 22.91
CA ARG A 713 9.44 -17.68 23.85
C ARG A 713 8.59 -17.97 25.07
N ALA A 714 8.34 -19.24 25.35
CA ALA A 714 7.64 -19.67 26.56
C ALA A 714 8.64 -20.27 27.54
N ARG A 715 8.56 -19.92 28.84
CA ARG A 715 9.33 -20.54 29.91
C ARG A 715 8.45 -20.83 31.10
N GLY A 716 8.58 -22.00 31.71
CA GLY A 716 7.84 -22.29 32.94
C GLY A 716 8.04 -23.70 33.44
N ALA A 717 7.06 -24.18 34.18
CA ALA A 717 7.03 -25.55 34.69
C ALA A 717 5.70 -26.20 34.29
N VAL A 718 5.80 -27.43 33.82
CA VAL A 718 4.67 -28.27 33.45
C VAL A 718 4.72 -29.58 34.21
N GLN A 719 3.55 -30.13 34.45
CA GLN A 719 3.33 -31.46 34.96
C GLN A 719 2.44 -32.17 33.97
N THR A 720 2.79 -33.40 33.62
CA THR A 720 1.94 -34.29 32.85
C THR A 720 1.47 -35.44 33.72
N SER A 721 0.21 -35.83 33.54
CA SER A 721 -0.38 -37.05 34.10
C SER A 721 -0.77 -37.99 32.98
N ASP A 722 -0.56 -39.29 33.22
CA ASP A 722 -0.78 -40.38 32.26
C ASP A 722 -0.05 -40.12 30.93
N ALA A 723 1.17 -39.57 31.02
CA ALA A 723 1.89 -39.20 29.82
C ALA A 723 2.32 -40.46 29.07
N SER A 724 2.19 -40.44 27.74
CA SER A 724 2.73 -41.48 26.88
C SER A 724 3.57 -40.83 25.78
N PHE A 725 4.70 -41.44 25.44
CA PHE A 725 5.50 -41.04 24.30
C PHE A 725 5.72 -42.24 23.38
N LYS A 726 5.14 -42.21 22.18
CA LYS A 726 5.19 -43.32 21.20
C LYS A 726 4.84 -44.68 21.83
N GLY A 727 3.88 -44.70 22.76
CA GLY A 727 3.41 -45.91 23.45
C GLY A 727 4.13 -46.25 24.77
N LEU A 728 5.20 -45.54 25.12
CA LEU A 728 5.88 -45.71 26.42
C LEU A 728 5.15 -44.88 27.48
N MET A 729 4.62 -45.54 28.52
CA MET A 729 3.89 -44.87 29.60
C MET A 729 4.85 -44.22 30.60
N LEU A 730 4.87 -42.90 30.59
CA LEU A 730 5.65 -42.03 31.47
C LEU A 730 4.71 -41.44 32.53
N GLY A 731 4.23 -42.25 33.48
CA GLY A 731 3.19 -41.92 34.48
C GLY A 731 2.97 -40.43 34.80
N ASN A 732 3.50 -39.95 35.93
CA ASN A 732 3.50 -38.51 36.23
C ASN A 732 4.89 -37.93 35.97
N VAL A 733 4.99 -36.89 35.16
CA VAL A 733 6.26 -36.21 34.85
C VAL A 733 6.16 -34.75 35.21
N HIS A 734 7.18 -34.23 35.88
CA HIS A 734 7.36 -32.81 36.15
C HIS A 734 8.54 -32.30 35.35
N SER A 735 8.37 -31.17 34.67
CA SER A 735 9.42 -30.61 33.84
C SER A 735 9.47 -29.09 33.80
N GLY A 736 10.69 -28.55 33.86
CA GLY A 736 10.95 -27.17 33.45
C GLY A 736 10.98 -27.08 31.93
N VAL A 737 10.17 -26.19 31.35
CA VAL A 737 10.03 -26.05 29.89
C VAL A 737 10.59 -24.71 29.45
N ILE A 738 11.36 -24.73 28.36
CA ILE A 738 11.63 -23.57 27.51
C ILE A 738 11.16 -23.95 26.10
N ALA A 739 10.34 -23.11 25.49
CA ALA A 739 9.92 -23.28 24.12
C ALA A 739 10.13 -21.98 23.34
N SER A 740 10.35 -22.10 22.03
CA SER A 740 10.33 -20.96 21.13
C SER A 740 9.53 -21.28 19.86
N TYR A 741 8.88 -20.26 19.29
CA TYR A 741 8.09 -20.35 18.06
C TYR A 741 8.33 -19.09 17.21
N THR A 742 8.81 -19.26 15.99
CA THR A 742 9.09 -18.16 15.06
C THR A 742 7.93 -18.00 14.09
N VAL A 743 7.11 -16.96 14.28
CA VAL A 743 5.81 -16.80 13.60
C VAL A 743 5.93 -16.82 12.07
N PRO A 744 6.84 -16.05 11.42
CA PRO A 744 6.93 -16.04 9.96
C PRO A 744 7.34 -17.38 9.31
N SER A 745 8.05 -18.23 10.06
CA SER A 745 8.61 -19.48 9.53
C SER A 745 7.91 -20.74 10.04
N GLY A 746 7.04 -20.62 11.04
CA GLY A 746 6.43 -21.74 11.75
C GLY A 746 7.41 -22.66 12.48
N ARG A 747 8.70 -22.28 12.58
CA ARG A 747 9.74 -23.06 13.26
C ARG A 747 9.56 -23.01 14.76
N TRP A 748 9.76 -24.15 15.41
CA TRP A 748 9.57 -24.29 16.85
C TRP A 748 10.67 -25.13 17.48
N GLU A 749 10.90 -24.88 18.76
CA GLU A 749 11.84 -25.60 19.63
C GLU A 749 11.17 -25.76 20.99
N VAL A 750 11.27 -26.93 21.61
CA VAL A 750 10.76 -27.25 22.94
C VAL A 750 11.82 -28.03 23.69
N GLY A 751 12.40 -27.41 24.71
CA GLY A 751 13.34 -27.99 25.65
C GLY A 751 12.69 -28.29 27.00
N LEU A 752 12.75 -29.55 27.41
CA LEU A 752 12.50 -30.04 28.76
C LEU A 752 13.83 -30.06 29.53
N ILE A 753 14.10 -29.02 30.32
CA ILE A 753 15.40 -28.78 30.99
C ILE A 753 15.64 -29.80 32.11
N SER A 754 14.57 -30.20 32.78
CA SER A 754 14.57 -31.21 33.82
C SER A 754 13.35 -32.08 33.61
N ILE A 755 13.50 -33.39 33.60
CA ILE A 755 12.43 -34.37 33.60
C ILE A 755 12.56 -35.07 34.95
N ASP A 756 11.49 -35.14 35.73
CA ASP A 756 11.40 -35.97 36.93
C ASP A 756 10.05 -36.66 36.94
N GLY A 757 10.03 -37.97 36.80
CA GLY A 757 8.79 -38.72 36.73
C GLY A 757 8.92 -40.18 37.08
N THR A 758 7.88 -40.93 36.76
CA THR A 758 7.77 -42.36 37.05
C THR A 758 7.61 -43.17 35.78
N LEU A 759 8.34 -44.28 35.68
CA LEU A 759 8.26 -45.25 34.58
C LEU A 759 8.26 -46.64 35.20
N ALA A 760 7.24 -47.46 34.91
CA ALA A 760 7.13 -48.83 35.43
C ALA A 760 7.54 -48.97 36.92
N ARG A 761 6.85 -48.22 37.80
CA ARG A 761 7.10 -48.07 39.27
C ARG A 761 8.46 -47.50 39.71
N GLY A 762 9.39 -47.28 38.80
CA GLY A 762 10.68 -46.64 39.07
C GLY A 762 10.63 -45.12 38.93
N ARG A 763 11.81 -44.49 39.03
CA ARG A 763 12.00 -43.05 38.81
C ARG A 763 12.80 -42.81 37.53
N VAL A 764 12.37 -41.83 36.74
CA VAL A 764 13.09 -41.33 35.56
C VAL A 764 13.50 -39.89 35.81
N ARG A 765 14.75 -39.55 35.48
CA ARG A 765 15.27 -38.18 35.48
C ARG A 765 16.00 -37.87 34.21
N GLY A 766 15.97 -36.64 33.72
CA GLY A 766 16.72 -36.32 32.50
C GLY A 766 16.43 -34.96 31.89
N LYS A 767 16.71 -34.84 30.59
CA LYS A 767 16.39 -33.68 29.76
C LYS A 767 16.02 -34.13 28.34
N ALA A 768 15.26 -33.30 27.63
CA ALA A 768 14.89 -33.54 26.24
C ALA A 768 14.78 -32.23 25.46
N THR A 769 15.07 -32.25 24.17
CA THR A 769 14.81 -31.17 23.22
C THR A 769 14.11 -31.72 21.98
N PHE A 770 13.16 -30.95 21.47
CA PHE A 770 12.38 -31.26 20.29
C PHE A 770 12.33 -30.02 19.40
N ASP A 771 12.58 -30.18 18.10
CA ASP A 771 12.68 -29.05 17.17
C ASP A 771 11.95 -29.33 15.86
N SER A 772 11.44 -28.29 15.22
CA SER A 772 10.88 -28.39 13.87
C SER A 772 11.95 -28.87 12.89
N ALA A 773 11.67 -29.92 12.12
CA ALA A 773 12.60 -30.37 11.08
C ALA A 773 12.50 -29.48 9.83
N TYR A 774 13.54 -29.50 9.00
CA TYR A 774 13.50 -28.85 7.67
C TYR A 774 12.41 -29.45 6.77
N ARG A 775 12.05 -30.73 6.98
CA ARG A 775 10.99 -31.41 6.23
C ARG A 775 9.65 -31.19 6.92
N PRO A 776 8.61 -30.72 6.20
CA PRO A 776 7.27 -30.53 6.75
C PRO A 776 6.74 -31.81 7.43
N GLY A 777 6.07 -31.65 8.57
CA GLY A 777 5.44 -32.77 9.29
C GLY A 777 6.41 -33.74 9.96
N ARG A 778 7.67 -33.34 10.21
CA ARG A 778 8.66 -34.13 10.96
C ARG A 778 9.33 -33.26 12.03
N PHE A 779 9.97 -33.89 13.01
CA PHE A 779 10.69 -33.18 14.07
C PHE A 779 12.05 -33.81 14.36
N ASP A 780 12.97 -33.01 14.88
CA ASP A 780 14.25 -33.45 15.41
C ASP A 780 14.10 -33.63 16.93
N MET A 781 14.87 -34.56 17.52
CA MET A 781 14.79 -34.88 18.94
C MET A 781 16.17 -35.19 19.50
N GLN A 782 16.42 -34.79 20.75
CA GLN A 782 17.52 -35.27 21.57
C GLN A 782 17.04 -35.47 23.01
N THR A 783 17.35 -36.59 23.62
CA THR A 783 16.92 -36.93 24.99
C THR A 783 18.05 -37.63 25.72
N GLU A 784 18.22 -37.29 26.99
CA GLU A 784 19.14 -37.95 27.93
C GLU A 784 18.35 -38.27 29.19
N LEU A 785 18.13 -39.56 29.44
CA LEU A 785 17.29 -40.07 30.53
C LEU A 785 18.09 -41.03 31.39
N GLY A 786 18.15 -40.79 32.69
CA GLY A 786 18.53 -41.77 33.70
C GLY A 786 17.29 -42.38 34.34
N PHE A 787 17.34 -43.67 34.65
CA PHE A 787 16.26 -44.37 35.33
C PHE A 787 16.81 -45.17 36.52
N ASP A 788 16.00 -45.28 37.57
CA ASP A 788 16.35 -45.93 38.83
C ASP A 788 15.18 -46.77 39.34
N ARG A 789 15.47 -48.03 39.69
CA ARG A 789 14.49 -49.03 40.20
C ARG A 789 13.25 -49.20 39.31
N VAL A 790 13.42 -49.16 38.00
CA VAL A 790 12.33 -49.41 37.03
C VAL A 790 12.04 -50.91 36.98
N ASP A 791 10.77 -51.30 37.12
CA ASP A 791 10.35 -52.69 37.00
C ASP A 791 10.45 -53.14 35.54
N PHE A 792 11.37 -54.05 35.28
CA PHE A 792 11.68 -54.52 33.94
C PHE A 792 10.49 -55.23 33.27
N ASN A 793 9.67 -55.93 34.05
CA ASN A 793 8.54 -56.69 33.52
C ASN A 793 7.39 -55.76 33.14
N GLU A 794 7.14 -54.74 33.95
CA GLU A 794 6.15 -53.72 33.64
C GLU A 794 6.60 -52.88 32.43
N LEU A 795 7.89 -52.56 32.31
CA LEU A 795 8.45 -51.87 31.14
C LEU A 795 8.27 -52.69 29.84
N ILE A 796 8.55 -54.00 29.87
CA ILE A 796 8.31 -54.89 28.71
C ILE A 796 6.81 -55.00 28.41
N ALA A 797 5.98 -55.06 29.45
CA ALA A 797 4.54 -55.14 29.30
C ALA A 797 3.97 -53.89 28.61
N GLU A 798 4.40 -52.72 29.06
CA GLU A 798 4.05 -51.41 28.48
C GLU A 798 4.58 -51.25 27.05
N ALA A 799 5.74 -51.81 26.74
CA ALA A 799 6.28 -51.84 25.38
C ALA A 799 5.58 -52.84 24.41
N GLY A 800 4.42 -53.38 24.80
CA GLY A 800 3.61 -54.29 23.99
C GLY A 800 3.96 -55.77 24.14
N GLY A 801 4.78 -56.13 25.14
CA GLY A 801 5.00 -57.51 25.55
C GLY A 801 3.86 -58.06 26.40
N GLY A 802 3.44 -59.31 26.21
CA GLY A 802 2.49 -59.94 27.13
C GLY A 802 3.02 -60.01 28.58
N VAL A 803 2.11 -59.92 29.56
CA VAL A 803 2.44 -59.93 31.00
C VAL A 803 2.97 -61.31 31.44
N SER A 804 4.19 -61.37 31.98
CA SER A 804 4.73 -62.53 32.70
C SER A 804 4.54 -62.33 34.22
N THR A 805 3.42 -62.79 34.76
CA THR A 805 2.89 -62.42 36.09
C THR A 805 3.64 -62.91 37.34
N MET A 806 4.85 -63.48 37.25
CA MET A 806 5.44 -64.23 38.38
C MET A 806 6.89 -63.92 38.75
N ALA A 807 7.53 -62.90 38.17
CA ALA A 807 8.92 -62.58 38.51
C ALA A 807 9.10 -61.09 38.84
N GLN A 808 10.10 -60.76 39.66
CA GLN A 808 10.45 -59.40 40.06
C GLN A 808 11.86 -59.08 39.55
N GLY A 809 12.03 -57.94 38.89
CA GLY A 809 13.32 -57.45 38.44
C GLY A 809 13.33 -55.92 38.33
N GLN A 810 14.39 -55.30 38.83
CA GLN A 810 14.58 -53.85 38.79
C GLN A 810 15.81 -53.51 37.94
N ILE A 811 15.69 -52.44 37.16
CA ILE A 811 16.79 -51.90 36.36
C ILE A 811 17.10 -50.46 36.76
N ARG A 812 18.38 -50.11 36.66
CA ARG A 812 18.90 -48.75 36.78
C ARG A 812 19.83 -48.48 35.61
N GLY A 813 19.87 -47.26 35.08
CA GLY A 813 20.73 -46.99 33.92
C GLY A 813 20.54 -45.63 33.30
N SER A 814 21.09 -45.47 32.11
CA SER A 814 20.96 -44.28 31.27
C SER A 814 20.57 -44.65 29.83
N LEU A 815 19.89 -43.72 29.18
CA LEU A 815 19.38 -43.81 27.83
C LEU A 815 19.57 -42.45 27.15
N VAL A 816 20.39 -42.44 26.10
CA VAL A 816 20.55 -41.29 25.21
C VAL A 816 19.88 -41.66 23.89
N LEU A 817 18.88 -40.90 23.47
CA LEU A 817 18.21 -41.08 22.19
C LEU A 817 18.14 -39.75 21.44
N GLY A 818 18.18 -39.81 20.12
CA GLY A 818 17.93 -38.67 19.28
C GLY A 818 17.62 -39.07 17.85
N GLY A 819 17.32 -38.09 17.01
CA GLY A 819 17.03 -38.32 15.61
C GLY A 819 16.78 -37.02 14.88
N LYS A 820 16.93 -37.06 13.55
CA LYS A 820 16.60 -35.94 12.67
C LYS A 820 15.45 -36.35 11.77
N SER A 821 14.47 -35.45 11.59
CA SER A 821 13.31 -35.64 10.75
C SER A 821 12.56 -36.95 11.07
N ILE A 822 12.30 -37.15 12.36
CA ILE A 822 11.64 -38.32 12.92
C ILE A 822 10.19 -38.38 12.41
N ALA A 823 9.86 -39.48 11.76
CA ALA A 823 8.50 -39.89 11.44
C ALA A 823 8.07 -41.10 12.27
N GLY A 824 9.01 -41.95 12.70
CA GLY A 824 8.73 -43.11 13.55
C GLY A 824 9.95 -43.65 14.31
N LEU A 825 9.75 -44.76 15.02
CA LEU A 825 10.80 -45.42 15.82
C LEU A 825 12.03 -45.84 15.00
N SER A 826 11.89 -45.99 13.67
CA SER A 826 12.99 -46.29 12.75
C SER A 826 14.04 -45.19 12.67
N ASP A 827 13.64 -43.95 12.94
CA ASP A 827 14.46 -42.75 12.74
C ASP A 827 15.24 -42.37 14.00
N LEU A 828 15.00 -43.08 15.10
CA LEU A 828 15.68 -42.91 16.37
C LEU A 828 17.07 -43.58 16.34
N ARG A 829 18.03 -42.92 16.97
CA ARG A 829 19.41 -43.37 17.15
C ARG A 829 19.89 -43.04 18.54
N GLY A 830 20.71 -43.89 19.14
CA GLY A 830 21.20 -43.63 20.49
C GLY A 830 21.90 -44.81 21.15
N SER A 831 22.12 -44.71 22.45
CA SER A 831 22.74 -45.73 23.28
C SER A 831 22.03 -45.88 24.62
N PHE A 832 22.07 -47.10 25.16
CA PHE A 832 21.56 -47.40 26.48
C PHE A 832 22.60 -48.20 27.25
N GLU A 833 22.64 -47.97 28.56
CA GLU A 833 23.46 -48.71 29.51
C GLU A 833 22.62 -48.93 30.76
N THR A 834 22.43 -50.19 31.14
CA THR A 834 21.51 -50.58 32.21
C THR A 834 22.12 -51.67 33.06
N GLU A 835 21.99 -51.54 34.37
CA GLU A 835 22.32 -52.56 35.35
C GLU A 835 21.03 -53.23 35.85
N LEU A 836 21.08 -54.55 36.01
CA LEU A 836 19.99 -55.32 36.61
C LEU A 836 20.40 -55.65 38.05
N ASP A 837 19.61 -55.19 39.01
CA ASP A 837 19.86 -55.41 40.44
C ASP A 837 18.78 -56.32 41.03
N GLY A 838 19.20 -57.33 41.79
CA GLY A 838 18.34 -58.18 42.61
C GLY A 838 17.28 -58.98 41.86
N SER A 839 17.40 -59.08 40.52
CA SER A 839 16.44 -59.73 39.62
C SER A 839 16.52 -61.26 39.72
N GLN A 840 15.39 -61.95 39.61
CA GLN A 840 15.39 -63.41 39.54
C GLN A 840 15.76 -63.88 38.12
N ALA A 841 16.56 -64.93 37.99
CA ALA A 841 16.94 -65.46 36.68
C ALA A 841 15.71 -65.85 35.82
N ALA A 842 14.65 -66.38 36.44
CA ALA A 842 13.40 -66.69 35.75
C ALA A 842 12.62 -65.46 35.24
N ALA A 843 12.94 -64.24 35.67
CA ALA A 843 12.35 -63.00 35.18
C ALA A 843 12.82 -62.62 33.77
N ILE A 844 13.97 -63.15 33.36
CA ILE A 844 14.65 -62.72 32.15
C ILE A 844 14.07 -63.47 30.96
N PRO A 845 13.57 -62.76 29.91
CA PRO A 845 13.00 -63.36 28.72
C PRO A 845 13.87 -64.48 28.14
N GLY A 846 13.24 -65.62 27.87
CA GLY A 846 13.90 -66.81 27.34
C GLY A 846 14.63 -67.66 28.39
N LEU A 847 15.13 -67.08 29.48
CA LEU A 847 15.93 -67.85 30.46
C LEU A 847 15.09 -68.91 31.18
N ARG A 848 13.81 -68.62 31.43
CA ARG A 848 12.84 -69.61 31.93
C ARG A 848 12.73 -70.83 31.02
N ASP A 849 12.63 -70.61 29.71
CA ASP A 849 12.55 -71.69 28.73
C ASP A 849 13.88 -72.43 28.60
N ALA A 850 15.00 -71.78 28.91
CA ALA A 850 16.32 -72.42 28.91
C ALA A 850 16.44 -73.49 29.99
N GLN A 851 15.62 -73.43 31.05
CA GLN A 851 15.59 -74.42 32.12
C GLN A 851 15.48 -75.86 31.59
N ARG A 852 14.72 -76.07 30.51
CA ARG A 852 14.55 -77.41 29.89
C ARG A 852 15.85 -77.99 29.33
N PHE A 853 16.85 -77.15 29.08
CA PHE A 853 18.16 -77.53 28.53
C PHE A 853 19.27 -77.54 29.59
N LEU A 854 19.05 -76.96 30.77
CA LEU A 854 20.05 -76.74 31.81
C LEU A 854 20.04 -77.80 32.93
N GLY A 855 19.14 -78.78 32.89
CA GLY A 855 19.07 -79.89 33.85
C GLY A 855 18.42 -79.51 35.19
N ALA A 856 18.77 -80.22 36.27
CA ALA A 856 18.04 -80.19 37.55
C ALA A 856 18.21 -78.92 38.42
N ILE A 857 18.80 -77.83 37.90
CA ILE A 857 19.00 -76.58 38.65
C ILE A 857 17.78 -75.67 38.44
N PRO A 858 16.99 -75.36 39.48
CA PRO A 858 15.83 -74.48 39.34
C PRO A 858 16.26 -73.02 39.22
N LEU A 859 16.07 -72.43 38.03
CA LEU A 859 16.36 -71.02 37.78
C LEU A 859 15.47 -70.04 38.58
N SER A 860 14.30 -70.51 39.06
CA SER A 860 13.38 -69.70 39.86
C SER A 860 13.93 -69.29 41.23
N GLY A 861 14.94 -69.99 41.75
CA GLY A 861 15.58 -69.68 43.03
C GLY A 861 16.86 -68.84 42.92
N ILE A 862 17.36 -68.60 41.70
CA ILE A 862 18.62 -67.89 41.48
C ILE A 862 18.36 -66.39 41.40
N ARG A 863 18.99 -65.62 42.30
CA ARG A 863 19.06 -64.16 42.19
C ARG A 863 20.33 -63.77 41.44
N ILE A 864 20.20 -62.77 40.60
CA ILE A 864 21.32 -62.17 39.88
C ILE A 864 21.94 -61.12 40.80
N ASP A 865 23.24 -61.24 41.05
CA ASP A 865 24.00 -60.29 41.88
C ASP A 865 24.56 -59.15 41.02
N GLU A 866 25.01 -59.49 39.80
CA GLU A 866 25.51 -58.52 38.82
C GLU A 866 24.84 -58.76 37.47
N GLY A 867 24.13 -57.76 36.95
CA GLY A 867 23.61 -57.78 35.58
C GLY A 867 23.94 -56.49 34.87
N ARG A 868 24.47 -56.58 33.65
CA ARG A 868 24.78 -55.43 32.79
C ARG A 868 24.22 -55.65 31.40
N LEU A 869 23.66 -54.59 30.84
CA LEU A 869 23.08 -54.55 29.50
C LEU A 869 23.47 -53.23 28.84
N ASN A 870 24.26 -53.29 27.78
CA ASN A 870 24.62 -52.12 27.00
C ASN A 870 24.31 -52.33 25.51
N GLY A 871 24.05 -51.23 24.82
CA GLY A 871 23.67 -51.32 23.42
C GLY A 871 23.43 -49.99 22.74
N THR A 872 22.96 -50.09 21.50
CA THR A 872 22.66 -48.94 20.65
C THR A 872 21.31 -49.10 19.99
N VAL A 873 20.55 -48.01 19.91
CA VAL A 873 19.34 -47.94 19.09
C VAL A 873 19.71 -47.35 17.75
N SER A 874 19.34 -48.00 16.64
CA SER A 874 19.39 -47.41 15.30
C SER A 874 18.50 -48.18 14.33
N GLY A 875 17.89 -47.49 13.36
CA GLY A 875 17.12 -48.13 12.29
C GLY A 875 15.90 -48.92 12.80
N GLY A 876 15.32 -48.50 13.92
CA GLY A 876 14.20 -49.19 14.56
C GLY A 876 14.57 -50.49 15.27
N ARG A 877 15.88 -50.72 15.50
CA ARG A 877 16.43 -51.86 16.23
C ARG A 877 17.22 -51.38 17.44
N ALA A 878 16.98 -51.98 18.60
CA ALA A 878 17.87 -51.92 19.75
C ALA A 878 18.89 -53.07 19.63
N ARG A 879 20.11 -52.77 19.19
CA ARG A 879 21.22 -53.73 19.13
C ARG A 879 21.84 -53.85 20.53
N ILE A 880 21.76 -55.04 21.09
CA ILE A 880 22.40 -55.44 22.33
C ILE A 880 23.86 -55.73 21.98
N LYS A 881 24.79 -54.91 22.50
CA LYS A 881 26.23 -55.12 22.33
C LYS A 881 26.76 -56.10 23.36
N GLU A 882 26.20 -56.03 24.57
CA GLU A 882 26.54 -56.91 25.67
C GLU A 882 25.34 -57.02 26.61
N PHE A 883 24.96 -58.26 26.91
CA PHE A 883 24.09 -58.61 28.01
C PHE A 883 24.79 -59.65 28.85
N ALA A 884 25.22 -59.28 30.05
CA ALA A 884 25.95 -60.15 30.95
C ALA A 884 25.21 -60.27 32.27
N LEU A 885 25.03 -61.50 32.74
CA LEU A 885 24.48 -61.81 34.06
C LEU A 885 25.46 -62.70 34.80
N ALA A 886 25.72 -62.38 36.07
CA ALA A 886 26.54 -63.17 36.95
C ALA A 886 25.85 -63.39 38.30
N SER A 887 25.95 -64.63 38.76
CA SER A 887 25.58 -65.09 40.10
C SER A 887 26.47 -66.28 40.45
N PRO A 888 26.51 -66.71 41.72
CA PRO A 888 27.26 -67.89 42.16
C PRO A 888 26.90 -69.16 41.37
N HIS A 889 25.69 -69.24 40.80
CA HIS A 889 25.20 -70.48 40.18
C HIS A 889 24.86 -70.40 38.70
N LEU A 890 24.86 -69.19 38.13
CA LEU A 890 24.46 -68.94 36.76
C LEU A 890 25.28 -67.78 36.19
N ARG A 891 25.82 -68.00 34.99
CA ARG A 891 26.38 -66.95 34.14
C ARG A 891 25.70 -66.97 32.79
N VAL A 892 25.35 -65.79 32.30
CA VAL A 892 24.76 -65.60 30.97
C VAL A 892 25.53 -64.52 30.27
N TRP A 893 25.84 -64.76 29.00
CA TRP A 893 26.32 -63.73 28.10
C TRP A 893 25.50 -63.78 26.83
N ALA A 894 25.03 -62.64 26.34
CA ALA A 894 24.25 -62.58 25.12
C ALA A 894 24.51 -61.29 24.32
N ASP A 895 24.32 -61.39 23.01
CA ASP A 895 24.34 -60.27 22.08
C ASP A 895 23.29 -60.49 20.97
N GLY A 896 22.87 -59.41 20.32
CA GLY A 896 21.84 -59.51 19.27
C GLY A 896 21.06 -58.22 19.09
N PHE A 897 19.79 -58.32 18.73
CA PHE A 897 18.93 -57.14 18.61
C PHE A 897 17.46 -57.40 18.90
N VAL A 898 16.75 -56.33 19.23
CA VAL A 898 15.29 -56.28 19.38
C VAL A 898 14.73 -55.25 18.40
N GLN A 899 13.76 -55.64 17.59
CA GLN A 899 13.04 -54.74 16.70
C GLN A 899 12.00 -53.96 17.50
N LEU A 900 12.16 -52.63 17.62
CA LEU A 900 11.36 -51.78 18.50
C LEU A 900 9.87 -51.77 18.14
N ALA A 901 9.54 -51.72 16.85
CA ALA A 901 8.14 -51.62 16.41
C ALA A 901 7.34 -52.92 16.57
N SER A 902 8.01 -54.09 16.55
CA SER A 902 7.34 -55.39 16.60
C SER A 902 7.62 -56.19 17.87
N GLY A 903 8.49 -55.69 18.74
CA GLY A 903 8.96 -56.39 19.92
C GLY A 903 9.64 -57.73 19.61
N ARG A 904 10.10 -57.96 18.38
CA ARG A 904 10.74 -59.24 17.99
C ARG A 904 12.23 -59.19 18.30
N MET A 905 12.73 -60.19 19.01
CA MET A 905 14.13 -60.38 19.32
C MET A 905 14.77 -61.47 18.47
N GLU A 906 16.06 -61.29 18.21
CA GLU A 906 17.00 -62.30 17.71
C GLU A 906 18.29 -62.10 18.52
N VAL A 907 18.49 -62.97 19.50
CA VAL A 907 19.57 -62.87 20.49
C VAL A 907 20.26 -64.20 20.64
N ASP A 908 21.57 -64.18 20.49
CA ASP A 908 22.44 -65.33 20.74
C ASP A 908 22.95 -65.27 22.17
N ALA A 909 22.82 -66.38 22.90
CA ALA A 909 23.19 -66.43 24.31
C ALA A 909 24.00 -67.68 24.66
N VAL A 910 25.07 -67.49 25.41
CA VAL A 910 25.82 -68.54 26.10
C VAL A 910 25.35 -68.56 27.55
N ILE A 911 24.77 -69.69 27.97
CA ILE A 911 24.26 -69.86 29.33
C ILE A 911 25.07 -70.97 30.00
N SER A 912 25.68 -70.66 31.14
CA SER A 912 26.47 -71.61 31.92
C SER A 912 25.93 -71.70 33.34
N THR A 913 25.73 -72.93 33.83
CA THR A 913 25.30 -73.20 35.21
C THR A 913 26.40 -73.93 35.98
N GLY A 914 26.65 -73.55 37.23
CA GLY A 914 27.84 -74.03 37.94
C GLY A 914 27.94 -73.59 39.38
N ASN A 915 29.13 -73.72 39.96
CA ASN A 915 29.52 -72.97 41.15
C ASN A 915 30.65 -72.03 40.71
N PHE A 916 30.35 -70.73 40.67
CA PHE A 916 31.22 -69.69 40.12
C PHE A 916 31.76 -68.75 41.21
N GLU A 917 31.72 -69.15 42.48
CA GLU A 917 32.30 -68.37 43.58
C GLU A 917 33.73 -67.94 43.28
N ALA A 918 34.01 -66.65 43.47
CA ALA A 918 35.23 -65.97 43.05
C ALA A 918 36.54 -66.61 43.57
N ASN A 919 36.48 -67.38 44.66
CA ASN A 919 37.67 -68.01 45.25
C ASN A 919 38.21 -69.21 44.45
N GLN A 920 37.38 -69.98 43.73
CA GLN A 920 37.85 -71.22 43.09
C GLN A 920 38.63 -71.00 41.78
N LEU A 921 38.32 -69.93 41.04
CA LEU A 921 39.04 -69.57 39.80
C LEU A 921 40.34 -68.83 40.11
N ALA A 922 40.34 -67.95 41.13
CA ALA A 922 41.55 -67.31 41.64
C ALA A 922 42.53 -68.34 42.23
N ASP A 923 42.04 -69.33 43.01
CA ASP A 923 42.85 -70.46 43.49
C ASP A 923 43.38 -71.33 42.34
N ALA A 924 42.57 -71.55 41.30
CA ALA A 924 43.01 -72.28 40.11
C ALA A 924 44.08 -71.51 39.31
N TYR A 925 44.01 -70.18 39.25
CA TYR A 925 44.98 -69.32 38.58
C TYR A 925 46.27 -69.14 39.39
N LEU A 926 46.17 -68.96 40.71
CA LEU A 926 47.32 -68.93 41.62
C LEU A 926 48.07 -70.28 41.62
N GLN A 927 47.37 -71.40 41.50
CA GLN A 927 47.99 -72.72 41.25
C GLN A 927 48.63 -72.84 39.86
N LEU A 928 48.15 -72.11 38.85
CA LEU A 928 48.65 -72.10 37.48
C LEU A 928 49.91 -71.25 37.32
N VAL A 929 49.99 -70.11 38.02
CA VAL A 929 51.17 -69.23 38.04
C VAL A 929 52.29 -69.80 38.92
N ALA A 930 51.96 -70.67 39.88
CA ALA A 930 52.93 -71.31 40.78
C ALA A 930 53.59 -72.60 40.20
N LEU A 931 53.26 -73.03 38.97
CA LEU A 931 53.77 -74.29 38.39
C LEU A 931 54.30 -74.07 36.96
N ASP A 932 55.63 -74.11 36.82
CA ASP A 932 56.40 -73.85 35.59
C ASP A 932 56.21 -74.86 34.43
N PHE A 933 55.37 -75.88 34.58
CA PHE A 933 55.12 -76.88 33.52
C PHE A 933 53.67 -77.38 33.55
N VAL A 934 52.76 -76.64 32.94
CA VAL A 934 51.42 -77.15 32.62
C VAL A 934 51.29 -77.29 31.10
N SER A 935 51.23 -78.53 30.63
CA SER A 935 50.94 -78.88 29.24
C SER A 935 49.66 -78.17 28.75
N PRO A 936 49.62 -77.63 27.51
CA PRO A 936 48.41 -77.06 26.90
C PRO A 936 47.19 -77.98 26.96
N LEU A 937 47.42 -79.30 27.06
CA LEU A 937 46.38 -80.31 27.21
C LEU A 937 45.64 -80.21 28.57
N ALA A 938 46.31 -79.84 29.66
CA ALA A 938 45.69 -79.73 30.98
C ALA A 938 44.76 -78.50 31.06
N LEU A 939 45.14 -77.41 30.40
CA LEU A 939 44.29 -76.23 30.19
C LEU A 939 43.05 -76.59 29.34
N LEU A 940 43.26 -77.32 28.23
CA LEU A 940 42.17 -77.83 27.40
C LEU A 940 41.25 -78.80 28.15
N ILE A 941 41.77 -79.66 29.03
CA ILE A 941 40.95 -80.60 29.83
C ILE A 941 40.17 -79.87 30.93
N ARG A 942 40.72 -78.82 31.55
CA ARG A 942 40.00 -78.03 32.57
C ARG A 942 38.96 -77.10 31.96
N ILE A 943 39.26 -76.49 30.82
CA ILE A 943 38.30 -75.75 29.99
C ILE A 943 37.21 -76.69 29.46
N ASN A 944 37.59 -77.89 29.00
CA ASN A 944 36.62 -78.91 28.59
C ASN A 944 35.78 -79.38 29.78
N ARG A 945 36.32 -79.49 31.01
CA ARG A 945 35.51 -79.80 32.21
C ARG A 945 34.56 -78.67 32.63
N LEU A 946 34.95 -77.41 32.46
CA LEU A 946 34.09 -76.25 32.69
C LEU A 946 33.00 -76.12 31.60
N LEU A 947 33.28 -76.55 30.37
CA LEU A 947 32.35 -76.48 29.24
C LEU A 947 31.49 -77.74 29.02
N SER A 948 31.95 -78.93 29.42
CA SER A 948 31.45 -80.21 28.88
C SER A 948 30.09 -80.65 29.40
N ASN A 949 29.54 -80.11 30.48
CA ASN A 949 28.28 -80.64 31.03
C ASN A 949 27.22 -79.60 31.44
N ARG A 950 27.50 -78.29 31.36
CA ARG A 950 26.57 -77.26 31.89
C ARG A 950 26.55 -75.92 31.16
N THR A 951 27.19 -75.84 30.00
CA THR A 951 27.17 -74.65 29.14
C THR A 951 26.41 -74.97 27.85
N ILE A 952 25.39 -74.18 27.55
CA ILE A 952 24.62 -74.29 26.31
C ILE A 952 24.73 -72.98 25.52
N TYR A 953 24.74 -73.12 24.20
CA TYR A 953 24.64 -71.98 23.28
C TYR A 953 23.26 -72.02 22.63
N VAL A 954 22.47 -70.97 22.85
CA VAL A 954 21.09 -70.89 22.41
C VAL A 954 20.87 -69.65 21.56
N ASP A 955 19.95 -69.77 20.61
CA ASP A 955 19.41 -68.69 19.81
C ASP A 955 17.97 -68.45 20.25
N ALA A 956 17.68 -67.23 20.71
CA ALA A 956 16.39 -66.78 21.19
C ALA A 956 15.71 -65.93 20.12
N ARG A 957 14.64 -66.46 19.50
CA ARG A 957 13.89 -65.77 18.44
C ARG A 957 12.41 -65.64 18.74
N GLY A 958 11.80 -64.53 18.34
CA GLY A 958 10.36 -64.32 18.46
C GLY A 958 10.02 -63.06 19.25
N PRO A 959 8.77 -62.87 19.70
CA PRO A 959 8.42 -61.74 20.56
C PRO A 959 9.20 -61.78 21.88
N VAL A 960 9.67 -60.64 22.38
CA VAL A 960 10.39 -60.52 23.67
C VAL A 960 9.57 -61.10 24.83
N SER A 961 8.24 -61.02 24.76
CA SER A 961 7.37 -61.59 25.79
C SER A 961 7.31 -63.13 25.80
N ASN A 962 7.66 -63.77 24.68
CA ASN A 962 7.64 -65.23 24.56
C ASN A 962 8.64 -65.72 23.49
N PRO A 963 9.95 -65.60 23.75
CA PRO A 963 10.97 -65.99 22.79
C PRO A 963 11.08 -67.50 22.72
N ARG A 964 11.17 -68.03 21.50
CA ARG A 964 11.45 -69.46 21.27
C ARG A 964 12.96 -69.67 21.28
N LEU A 965 13.42 -70.54 22.17
CA LEU A 965 14.82 -70.97 22.21
C LEU A 965 15.08 -72.18 21.31
N SER A 966 16.13 -72.09 20.51
CA SER A 966 16.72 -73.23 19.79
C SER A 966 18.19 -73.41 20.19
N LEU A 967 18.62 -74.66 20.41
CA LEU A 967 20.02 -75.00 20.66
C LEU A 967 20.83 -74.84 19.37
N LYS A 968 21.97 -74.16 19.44
CA LYS A 968 22.92 -74.06 18.33
C LYS A 968 23.96 -75.20 18.41
N PRO A 969 24.46 -75.71 17.26
CA PRO A 969 25.41 -76.82 17.24
C PRO A 969 26.70 -76.53 18.03
N LEU A 970 27.32 -77.59 18.57
CA LEU A 970 28.52 -77.47 19.40
C LEU A 970 29.73 -76.85 18.67
N ALA A 971 29.78 -76.92 17.33
CA ALA A 971 30.85 -76.33 16.53
C ALA A 971 30.92 -74.79 16.64
N THR A 972 29.77 -74.11 16.76
CA THR A 972 29.69 -72.65 17.00
C THR A 972 30.06 -72.25 18.42
N LEU A 973 30.05 -73.18 19.38
CA LEU A 973 30.40 -72.93 20.78
C LEU A 973 31.91 -72.67 20.95
N ARG A 974 32.74 -73.22 20.04
CA ARG A 974 34.20 -73.15 20.16
C ARG A 974 34.77 -71.76 19.87
N ASP A 975 34.21 -71.00 18.94
CA ASP A 975 34.65 -69.63 18.66
C ASP A 975 34.10 -68.64 19.70
N GLU A 976 32.83 -68.78 20.09
CA GLU A 976 32.19 -67.81 20.99
C GLU A 976 32.50 -68.06 22.47
N ALA A 977 32.62 -69.32 22.91
CA ALA A 977 33.06 -69.61 24.28
C ALA A 977 34.53 -69.24 24.50
N VAL A 978 35.37 -69.26 23.47
CA VAL A 978 36.76 -68.77 23.58
C VAL A 978 36.78 -67.26 23.78
N ARG A 979 35.94 -66.47 23.09
CA ARG A 979 35.81 -65.02 23.35
C ARG A 979 35.28 -64.72 24.75
N TYR A 980 34.24 -65.45 25.19
CA TYR A 980 33.66 -65.33 26.52
C TYR A 980 34.68 -65.64 27.62
N ILE A 981 35.40 -66.76 27.49
CA ILE A 981 36.42 -67.19 28.45
C ILE A 981 37.64 -66.27 28.41
N LEU A 982 38.09 -65.79 27.24
CA LEU A 982 39.21 -64.84 27.15
C LEU A 982 38.88 -63.49 27.80
N ARG A 983 37.65 -62.98 27.65
CA ARG A 983 37.21 -61.75 28.33
C ARG A 983 37.16 -61.90 29.85
N ASP A 984 36.68 -63.04 30.33
CA ASP A 984 36.55 -63.35 31.76
C ASP A 984 37.91 -63.68 32.41
N LEU A 985 38.78 -64.45 31.73
CA LEU A 985 40.12 -64.85 32.21
C LEU A 985 41.14 -63.71 32.15
N LEU A 986 41.07 -62.82 31.16
CA LEU A 986 42.04 -61.72 31.04
C LEU A 986 41.87 -60.65 32.11
N GLY A 987 40.88 -60.77 33.00
CA GLY A 987 40.81 -59.91 34.16
C GLY A 987 40.94 -58.44 33.78
N LEU A 988 40.21 -57.99 32.74
CA LEU A 988 39.71 -56.62 32.76
C LEU A 988 38.63 -56.58 33.85
N SER A 989 39.07 -56.80 35.10
CA SER A 989 38.41 -56.31 36.29
C SER A 989 38.07 -54.86 35.98
N LEU A 990 36.81 -54.47 36.02
CA LEU A 990 36.17 -54.12 37.29
C LEU A 990 36.91 -53.02 38.06
N ALA A 991 37.87 -52.31 37.45
CA ALA A 991 38.48 -51.08 37.96
C ALA A 991 38.84 -50.13 36.79
N GLY A 992 38.25 -48.93 36.77
CA GLY A 992 38.69 -47.85 35.90
C GLY A 992 37.61 -46.88 35.42
N GLY A 993 37.02 -46.13 36.35
CA GLY A 993 36.53 -44.79 36.00
C GLY A 993 37.73 -43.85 35.91
N ILE A 994 38.31 -43.70 34.72
CA ILE A 994 39.12 -42.53 34.35
C ILE A 994 38.55 -42.05 33.02
N GLU A 995 37.82 -40.94 33.09
CA GLU A 995 37.36 -40.18 31.93
C GLU A 995 38.57 -39.67 31.13
N PRO A 996 38.55 -39.73 29.79
CA PRO A 996 39.29 -38.79 28.98
C PRO A 996 38.42 -37.54 28.77
N GLU A 997 38.86 -36.39 29.30
CA GLU A 997 38.43 -35.07 28.83
C GLU A 997 38.68 -34.97 27.32
N TRP A 998 37.62 -34.71 26.57
CA TRP A 998 37.69 -34.17 25.21
C TRP A 998 36.87 -32.87 25.20
N GLU A 999 37.57 -31.76 25.02
CA GLU A 999 37.03 -30.53 24.42
C GLU A 999 36.55 -30.77 22.98
#